data_AF-A0A940A3P1-F1
#
_entry.id   AF-A0A940A3P1-F1
#
_cell.length_a   1.000
_cell.length_b   1.000
_cell.length_c   1.000
_cell.angle_alpha   90.00
_cell.angle_beta   90.00
_cell.angle_gamma   90.00
#
_symmetry.space_group_name_H-M   'P 1'
#
loop_
_entity.id
_entity.type
_entity.pdbx_description
1 polymer ?
#
loop_
_entity_poly.entity_id
_entity_poly.type
_entity_poly.pdbx_seq_one_letter_code
_entity_poly.pdbx_strand_id
1 'polypeptide(L)'
;MNKIRQLAWLLAAGLAMSITALAQPSVDKCEWWLDANFDGRTQVAITNTWQQDIDASALSPGIHSMGIRVGDSNGLWGQPVIRHFLVQRVVTPVDNQLSTYDYWIDNQYADRQSGTVPASGTVALDLNMSALSVGVHQLAIRVNDTQHLTSQLVTRTFLVQKVIPPVDNELSTYDYWIDNQYADRQSGTVPASGTVALDLDMSALSVGMHTVAIRVNDTQHLTSQLVIRSFLVQKVAPPVDNQLTTYDYWIDSKYEDRKSGTVPADGTVALNLDMSSLAAGLHTLALRVNDTQKLTSQLVIRSFLVVKPDETTENSLATFRYWIDNNYEEISTVSAASGTVAVDVDASSLSPGIHRLYYQLQDANGLYGPANVTTFTVPDEAGAVAQAQESKIAAYEYWFDDQPRHRVEVEPTKSLVLDATDITVEGVVAKAVTPDYTFKADTKQVWVRQEVVFGLQVFSDGNAPTPAKIDTVKNCGVKIDPTWKTLTNEQTDIMADAPSGGKIRGYEFECQPRDSVFWIVDGAELTYDFYDGEGRRLDAEIKTVGEKKAYALRSTTDKVYALAYGATPSDDPQQSEVKVVIPAVITVGNAQRTYGDKNPDFTYESNVELLGLPEMLCVANELSVVGEYPITINLERINNTLVVVNSGILTINKAPLTVSGGTYAMNEGDALPTFAAEYSGFKNSDAAEDLTTQPTLTTTATSESGPGTYEVTVAGGEAQNYELTRVNGKLVVGNNSYTLTYTVDGQTYKATVVRAGTPLKAETAPTKEGYTFSGWDNVPANMPADNVVVKGTFVVNRYKATFVVDGNVFNEQTLDYGTALTAPEPPAKEGYTFVGWGDVAATMPAEDVTYTAQYSINQYKLTYTVDGETYRIATLNYGAAITAEKDPVKTGYSFSGWNNLPKTMPAGDVVASGTFTINRYKLMFVADGEVITEESVEYGAAITAPKAPAKEGHTFQSWGDVAETMPAEDVTYTAEYSVNKYRLVYLIDGNVYKSYEVEYDAEIEPEGDAEDDDYFYAWEEVPERMPAHDVMVHAYITGIAAGGQGWGDGDDESLDEAKLADAKIYTVDGKRVSSLQKGVNIVKFANGKTKKIMVR
;
A
#
# COMPACT_ATOMS: atom_id res chain seq x y z
N MET A 1 -22.53 -6.86 -50.32
CA MET A 1 -22.96 -8.27 -50.17
C MET A 1 -23.75 -8.33 -48.87
N ASN A 2 -25.09 -8.36 -48.95
CA ASN A 2 -25.94 -7.89 -47.85
C ASN A 2 -26.74 -9.03 -47.18
N LYS A 3 -26.23 -10.27 -47.29
CA LYS A 3 -26.68 -11.45 -46.54
C LYS A 3 -25.46 -12.33 -46.26
N ILE A 4 -25.31 -12.79 -45.02
CA ILE A 4 -24.20 -13.66 -44.59
C ILE A 4 -24.65 -15.11 -44.73
N ARG A 5 -23.82 -15.96 -45.37
CA ARG A 5 -24.04 -17.42 -45.48
C ARG A 5 -22.73 -18.16 -45.29
N GLN A 6 -22.82 -19.36 -44.71
CA GLN A 6 -21.69 -20.22 -44.27
C GLN A 6 -20.95 -19.70 -43.03
N LEU A 7 -20.30 -20.53 -42.20
CA LEU A 7 -19.97 -21.95 -42.38
C LEU A 7 -20.72 -22.93 -41.46
N ALA A 8 -20.82 -24.17 -41.93
CA ALA A 8 -21.06 -25.37 -41.13
C ALA A 8 -19.73 -26.12 -40.89
N TRP A 9 -19.79 -27.28 -40.20
CA TRP A 9 -18.68 -28.19 -39.86
C TRP A 9 -17.78 -27.76 -38.69
N LEU A 10 -18.27 -28.06 -37.47
CA LEU A 10 -17.42 -28.48 -36.34
C LEU A 10 -18.15 -29.58 -35.54
N LEU A 11 -18.59 -30.63 -36.26
CA LEU A 11 -19.55 -31.63 -35.80
C LEU A 11 -19.11 -33.09 -36.10
N ALA A 12 -17.81 -33.41 -35.93
CA ALA A 12 -17.31 -34.80 -35.91
C ALA A 12 -15.85 -34.93 -35.42
N ALA A 13 -15.59 -34.86 -34.11
CA ALA A 13 -14.40 -35.47 -33.50
C ALA A 13 -14.50 -35.54 -31.96
N GLY A 14 -14.26 -36.73 -31.39
CA GLY A 14 -13.55 -36.83 -30.10
C GLY A 14 -14.32 -36.61 -28.80
N LEU A 15 -15.45 -37.28 -28.56
CA LEU A 15 -15.73 -37.84 -27.22
C LEU A 15 -16.78 -38.96 -27.26
N ALA A 16 -16.29 -40.20 -27.25
CA ALA A 16 -17.09 -41.39 -27.02
C ALA A 16 -16.47 -42.22 -25.90
N MET A 17 -16.92 -42.01 -24.66
CA MET A 17 -16.93 -43.03 -23.62
C MET A 17 -18.21 -42.91 -22.80
N SER A 18 -18.85 -44.05 -22.57
CA SER A 18 -20.21 -44.16 -22.05
C SER A 18 -20.28 -43.95 -20.55
N ILE A 19 -21.33 -43.27 -20.09
CA ILE A 19 -22.10 -43.70 -18.91
C ILE A 19 -23.55 -43.90 -19.36
N THR A 20 -24.22 -44.88 -18.77
CA THR A 20 -25.48 -45.47 -19.26
C THR A 20 -26.67 -44.50 -19.18
N ALA A 21 -27.61 -44.68 -20.10
CA ALA A 21 -28.69 -43.74 -20.40
C ALA A 21 -29.60 -43.33 -19.21
N LEU A 22 -29.82 -42.01 -19.13
CA LEU A 22 -31.13 -41.39 -18.85
C LEU A 22 -31.31 -40.24 -19.88
N ALA A 23 -32.56 -39.88 -20.20
CA ALA A 23 -32.87 -39.12 -21.41
C ALA A 23 -32.36 -37.66 -21.40
N GLN A 24 -31.77 -37.21 -22.51
CA GLN A 24 -31.47 -35.80 -22.77
C GLN A 24 -32.73 -35.06 -23.25
N PRO A 25 -32.93 -33.79 -22.85
CA PRO A 25 -34.00 -32.96 -23.40
C PRO A 25 -33.64 -32.47 -24.81
N SER A 26 -34.65 -32.33 -25.67
CA SER A 26 -34.49 -31.80 -27.03
C SER A 26 -34.53 -30.27 -27.02
N VAL A 27 -33.54 -29.64 -27.65
CA VAL A 27 -33.53 -28.20 -27.95
C VAL A 27 -34.65 -27.86 -28.92
N ASP A 28 -35.58 -26.98 -28.52
CA ASP A 28 -36.80 -26.63 -29.27
C ASP A 28 -36.92 -25.13 -29.63
N LYS A 29 -35.94 -24.29 -29.26
CA LYS A 29 -35.91 -22.84 -29.56
C LYS A 29 -34.52 -22.21 -29.60
N CYS A 30 -34.42 -21.04 -30.21
CA CYS A 30 -33.20 -20.30 -30.52
C CYS A 30 -33.48 -18.79 -30.46
N GLU A 31 -32.53 -17.98 -30.02
CA GLU A 31 -32.67 -16.52 -30.00
C GLU A 31 -31.33 -15.78 -30.13
N TRP A 32 -31.35 -14.51 -30.55
CA TRP A 32 -30.12 -13.75 -30.84
C TRP A 32 -30.29 -12.22 -30.74
N TRP A 33 -29.19 -11.50 -30.51
CA TRP A 33 -29.12 -10.04 -30.35
C TRP A 33 -27.80 -9.43 -30.83
N LEU A 34 -27.69 -8.10 -30.75
CA LEU A 34 -26.54 -7.32 -31.18
C LEU A 34 -26.03 -6.36 -30.08
N ASP A 35 -24.71 -6.13 -30.04
CA ASP A 35 -24.01 -5.05 -29.32
C ASP A 35 -24.39 -4.81 -27.86
N ALA A 36 -24.53 -5.90 -27.11
CA ALA A 36 -24.96 -5.90 -25.71
C ALA A 36 -26.31 -5.21 -25.45
N ASN A 37 -27.04 -4.75 -26.49
CA ASN A 37 -28.49 -4.55 -26.45
C ASN A 37 -29.15 -5.92 -26.45
N PHE A 38 -28.97 -6.57 -25.32
CA PHE A 38 -29.52 -7.85 -25.01
C PHE A 38 -31.06 -7.76 -25.05
N ASP A 39 -31.70 -6.73 -24.46
CA ASP A 39 -33.17 -6.66 -24.33
C ASP A 39 -33.97 -6.50 -25.64
N GLY A 40 -33.30 -6.27 -26.77
CA GLY A 40 -33.87 -6.32 -28.13
C GLY A 40 -33.77 -7.67 -28.86
N ARG A 41 -33.40 -8.76 -28.17
CA ARG A 41 -33.19 -10.12 -28.73
C ARG A 41 -34.43 -10.77 -29.38
N THR A 42 -34.21 -11.53 -30.45
CA THR A 42 -35.25 -12.16 -31.30
C THR A 42 -35.30 -13.68 -31.11
N GLN A 43 -36.38 -14.20 -30.53
CA GLN A 43 -36.65 -15.63 -30.35
C GLN A 43 -37.39 -16.28 -31.55
N VAL A 44 -37.02 -17.54 -31.85
CA VAL A 44 -37.67 -18.42 -32.84
C VAL A 44 -37.60 -19.90 -32.41
N ALA A 45 -38.68 -20.66 -32.61
CA ALA A 45 -38.70 -22.11 -32.35
C ALA A 45 -37.87 -22.89 -33.39
N ILE A 46 -37.17 -23.95 -32.94
CA ILE A 46 -36.29 -24.80 -33.76
C ILE A 46 -36.54 -26.29 -33.44
N THR A 47 -36.03 -27.23 -34.23
CA THR A 47 -36.32 -28.67 -33.98
C THR A 47 -35.12 -29.62 -34.10
N ASN A 48 -34.05 -29.22 -34.79
CA ASN A 48 -32.80 -30.00 -34.94
C ASN A 48 -31.70 -29.19 -35.66
N THR A 49 -32.08 -28.22 -36.50
CA THR A 49 -31.14 -27.32 -37.20
C THR A 49 -31.85 -26.01 -37.50
N TRP A 50 -31.12 -24.88 -37.45
CA TRP A 50 -31.66 -23.55 -37.69
C TRP A 50 -30.70 -22.71 -38.52
N GLN A 51 -31.25 -21.87 -39.39
CA GLN A 51 -30.52 -20.96 -40.25
C GLN A 51 -31.42 -19.79 -40.64
N GLN A 52 -30.97 -18.55 -40.36
CA GLN A 52 -31.69 -17.33 -40.70
C GLN A 52 -30.71 -16.31 -41.30
N ASP A 53 -31.14 -15.56 -42.32
CA ASP A 53 -30.39 -14.40 -42.80
C ASP A 53 -30.68 -13.21 -41.87
N ILE A 54 -29.64 -12.57 -41.32
CA ILE A 54 -29.75 -11.43 -40.40
C ILE A 54 -29.34 -10.14 -41.13
N ASP A 55 -30.12 -9.07 -40.95
CA ASP A 55 -29.87 -7.77 -41.58
C ASP A 55 -29.04 -6.86 -40.66
N ALA A 56 -27.77 -6.68 -41.01
CA ALA A 56 -26.83 -5.80 -40.31
C ALA A 56 -26.76 -4.38 -40.91
N SER A 57 -27.63 -4.02 -41.87
CA SER A 57 -27.53 -2.75 -42.62
C SER A 57 -27.80 -1.49 -41.80
N ALA A 58 -28.39 -1.62 -40.62
CA ALA A 58 -28.62 -0.52 -39.67
C ALA A 58 -27.43 -0.27 -38.71
N LEU A 59 -26.41 -1.13 -38.69
CA LEU A 59 -25.24 -0.95 -37.83
C LEU A 59 -24.25 0.08 -38.42
N SER A 60 -23.58 0.81 -37.54
CA SER A 60 -22.50 1.73 -37.90
C SER A 60 -21.28 1.01 -38.49
N PRO A 61 -20.38 1.72 -39.19
CA PRO A 61 -19.06 1.17 -39.50
C PRO A 61 -18.23 1.00 -38.22
N GLY A 62 -17.84 -0.23 -37.88
CA GLY A 62 -17.16 -0.52 -36.61
C GLY A 62 -17.05 -2.02 -36.31
N ILE A 63 -16.42 -2.37 -35.18
CA ILE A 63 -16.50 -3.74 -34.63
C ILE A 63 -17.79 -3.84 -33.84
N HIS A 64 -18.73 -4.60 -34.38
CA HIS A 64 -19.99 -4.95 -33.76
C HIS A 64 -19.93 -6.39 -33.23
N SER A 65 -20.97 -6.82 -32.54
CA SER A 65 -21.04 -8.10 -31.86
C SER A 65 -22.44 -8.68 -31.90
N MET A 66 -22.56 -10.00 -32.09
CA MET A 66 -23.82 -10.72 -32.11
C MET A 66 -23.82 -11.83 -31.07
N GLY A 67 -24.78 -11.82 -30.15
CA GLY A 67 -25.06 -12.95 -29.24
C GLY A 67 -26.12 -13.87 -29.83
N ILE A 68 -26.03 -15.17 -29.54
CA ILE A 68 -27.03 -16.18 -29.94
C ILE A 68 -27.07 -17.34 -28.94
N ARG A 69 -28.26 -17.73 -28.48
CA ARG A 69 -28.48 -18.86 -27.56
C ARG A 69 -29.55 -19.84 -28.07
N VAL A 70 -29.58 -21.05 -27.51
CA VAL A 70 -30.61 -22.06 -27.81
C VAL A 70 -31.18 -22.69 -26.54
N GLY A 71 -32.43 -23.13 -26.57
CA GLY A 71 -33.17 -23.59 -25.38
C GLY A 71 -33.98 -24.85 -25.59
N ASP A 72 -34.27 -25.54 -24.49
CA ASP A 72 -34.97 -26.81 -24.45
C ASP A 72 -36.45 -26.67 -24.04
N SER A 73 -37.20 -27.75 -24.25
CA SER A 73 -38.64 -27.82 -23.92
C SER A 73 -38.97 -27.73 -22.43
N ASN A 74 -37.97 -27.72 -21.54
CA ASN A 74 -38.14 -27.44 -20.10
C ASN A 74 -37.95 -25.95 -19.76
N GLY A 75 -37.57 -25.12 -20.73
CA GLY A 75 -37.28 -23.70 -20.55
C GLY A 75 -35.85 -23.41 -20.07
N LEU A 76 -34.94 -24.39 -20.16
CA LEU A 76 -33.52 -24.21 -19.88
C LEU A 76 -32.76 -23.83 -21.16
N TRP A 77 -31.63 -23.15 -21.01
CA TRP A 77 -31.01 -22.40 -22.10
C TRP A 77 -29.48 -22.46 -22.11
N GLY A 78 -28.89 -22.75 -23.28
CA GLY A 78 -27.49 -23.07 -23.52
C GLY A 78 -26.64 -21.92 -24.10
N GLN A 79 -25.39 -21.86 -23.62
CA GLN A 79 -24.36 -20.80 -23.65
C GLN A 79 -24.33 -19.85 -24.89
N PRO A 80 -24.12 -18.52 -24.74
CA PRO A 80 -24.42 -17.52 -25.76
C PRO A 80 -23.18 -17.30 -26.61
N VAL A 81 -23.27 -17.62 -27.88
CA VAL A 81 -22.12 -17.59 -28.78
C VAL A 81 -21.90 -16.17 -29.28
N ILE A 82 -21.41 -15.29 -28.40
CA ILE A 82 -21.05 -13.92 -28.78
C ILE A 82 -19.94 -13.97 -29.84
N ARG A 83 -20.18 -13.30 -30.96
CA ARG A 83 -19.27 -13.20 -32.10
C ARG A 83 -19.11 -11.75 -32.51
N HIS A 84 -17.89 -11.25 -32.39
CA HIS A 84 -17.52 -9.95 -32.94
C HIS A 84 -17.39 -10.04 -34.46
N PHE A 85 -17.97 -9.08 -35.17
CA PHE A 85 -17.89 -8.96 -36.62
C PHE A 85 -17.71 -7.50 -37.01
N LEU A 86 -16.82 -7.26 -37.98
CA LEU A 86 -16.48 -5.91 -38.42
C LEU A 86 -17.42 -5.47 -39.54
N VAL A 87 -18.31 -4.52 -39.25
CA VAL A 87 -19.14 -3.85 -40.24
C VAL A 87 -18.26 -2.84 -40.97
N GLN A 88 -17.71 -3.21 -42.14
CA GLN A 88 -16.99 -2.29 -43.01
C GLN A 88 -17.90 -1.78 -44.13
N ARG A 89 -18.05 -0.46 -44.23
CA ARG A 89 -18.60 0.15 -45.45
C ARG A 89 -17.46 0.31 -46.45
N VAL A 90 -17.44 -0.53 -47.49
CA VAL A 90 -16.42 -0.44 -48.55
C VAL A 90 -16.58 0.89 -49.30
N VAL A 91 -15.61 1.78 -49.12
CA VAL A 91 -15.37 2.95 -49.97
C VAL A 91 -13.98 2.77 -50.58
N THR A 92 -13.84 3.08 -51.87
CA THR A 92 -12.56 2.95 -52.58
C THR A 92 -11.49 3.88 -52.00
N PRO A 93 -10.20 3.47 -52.01
CA PRO A 93 -9.14 4.21 -51.35
C PRO A 93 -8.93 5.60 -51.98
N VAL A 94 -9.03 6.61 -51.14
CA VAL A 94 -8.60 8.00 -51.38
C VAL A 94 -7.75 8.39 -50.16
N ASP A 95 -6.84 9.34 -50.32
CA ASP A 95 -5.84 9.75 -49.32
C ASP A 95 -6.47 10.12 -47.94
N ASN A 96 -6.29 9.26 -46.93
CA ASN A 96 -6.88 9.44 -45.59
C ASN A 96 -6.05 10.43 -44.75
N GLN A 97 -6.34 11.71 -44.93
CA GLN A 97 -5.79 12.76 -44.08
C GLN A 97 -6.51 12.79 -42.73
N LEU A 98 -5.80 13.23 -41.67
CA LEU A 98 -6.39 13.39 -40.34
C LEU A 98 -7.39 14.54 -40.34
N SER A 99 -8.59 14.34 -39.78
CA SER A 99 -9.68 15.33 -39.81
C SER A 99 -10.00 15.91 -38.44
N THR A 100 -10.03 15.07 -37.41
CA THR A 100 -10.56 15.39 -36.08
C THR A 100 -9.80 14.67 -34.97
N TYR A 101 -10.02 15.06 -33.73
CA TYR A 101 -9.46 14.41 -32.54
C TYR A 101 -10.46 14.45 -31.40
N ASP A 102 -10.32 13.53 -30.45
CA ASP A 102 -11.05 13.51 -29.18
C ASP A 102 -10.03 13.45 -28.03
N TYR A 103 -10.27 14.19 -26.94
CA TYR A 103 -9.53 14.04 -25.68
C TYR A 103 -10.41 14.12 -24.44
N TRP A 104 -10.00 13.46 -23.35
CA TRP A 104 -10.66 13.49 -22.04
C TRP A 104 -9.65 13.27 -20.91
N ILE A 105 -10.09 13.44 -19.66
CA ILE A 105 -9.26 13.34 -18.46
C ILE A 105 -9.88 12.29 -17.50
N ASP A 106 -9.03 11.57 -16.76
CA ASP A 106 -9.39 10.61 -15.69
C ASP A 106 -10.47 9.58 -16.07
N ASN A 107 -10.34 9.01 -17.27
CA ASN A 107 -11.29 8.06 -17.87
C ASN A 107 -12.73 8.56 -18.08
N GLN A 108 -13.02 9.85 -17.88
CA GLN A 108 -14.35 10.44 -18.13
C GLN A 108 -14.60 10.67 -19.63
N TYR A 109 -14.69 9.58 -20.40
CA TYR A 109 -14.92 9.61 -21.86
C TYR A 109 -16.28 10.22 -22.27
N ALA A 110 -17.22 10.31 -21.33
CA ALA A 110 -18.48 11.04 -21.51
C ALA A 110 -18.22 12.53 -21.80
N ASP A 111 -17.30 13.16 -21.05
CA ASP A 111 -17.01 14.59 -21.08
C ASP A 111 -15.94 14.97 -22.11
N ARG A 112 -15.62 14.05 -23.04
CA ARG A 112 -14.56 14.24 -24.03
C ARG A 112 -14.81 15.49 -24.90
N GLN A 113 -13.74 16.22 -25.16
CA GLN A 113 -13.72 17.38 -26.03
C GLN A 113 -13.20 16.96 -27.40
N SER A 114 -13.86 17.41 -28.47
CA SER A 114 -13.51 17.08 -29.85
C SER A 114 -13.11 18.33 -30.64
N GLY A 115 -12.11 18.21 -31.51
CA GLY A 115 -11.64 19.30 -32.36
C GLY A 115 -11.17 18.83 -33.75
N THR A 116 -10.77 19.74 -34.62
CA THR A 116 -10.26 19.44 -35.97
C THR A 116 -8.73 19.36 -35.99
N VAL A 117 -8.17 18.42 -36.76
CA VAL A 117 -6.72 18.31 -36.96
C VAL A 117 -6.29 19.32 -38.03
N PRO A 118 -5.33 20.23 -37.74
CA PRO A 118 -4.83 21.17 -38.74
C PRO A 118 -4.07 20.46 -39.87
N ALA A 119 -4.00 21.07 -41.05
CA ALA A 119 -3.27 20.53 -42.21
C ALA A 119 -1.75 20.35 -42.00
N SER A 120 -1.19 20.83 -40.88
CA SER A 120 0.17 20.54 -40.42
C SER A 120 0.33 19.19 -39.71
N GLY A 121 -0.77 18.46 -39.49
CA GLY A 121 -0.81 17.20 -38.71
C GLY A 121 -0.56 17.37 -37.21
N THR A 122 -0.36 18.60 -36.72
CA THR A 122 0.01 18.89 -35.33
C THR A 122 -1.17 19.54 -34.60
N VAL A 123 -1.67 18.88 -33.56
CA VAL A 123 -2.72 19.41 -32.66
C VAL A 123 -2.08 20.05 -31.44
N ALA A 124 -2.44 21.30 -31.17
CA ALA A 124 -2.18 21.96 -29.88
C ALA A 124 -3.46 21.92 -29.04
N LEU A 125 -3.35 21.55 -27.77
CA LEU A 125 -4.45 21.53 -26.80
C LEU A 125 -4.15 22.55 -25.71
N ASP A 126 -5.06 23.50 -25.52
CA ASP A 126 -5.09 24.36 -24.33
C ASP A 126 -6.07 23.74 -23.32
N LEU A 127 -5.56 23.32 -22.17
CA LEU A 127 -6.28 22.49 -21.22
C LEU A 127 -6.68 23.33 -20.00
N ASN A 128 -7.99 23.56 -19.83
CA ASN A 128 -8.50 24.30 -18.69
C ASN A 128 -8.40 23.46 -17.39
N MET A 129 -7.25 23.56 -16.72
CA MET A 129 -6.98 22.85 -15.46
C MET A 129 -7.69 23.46 -14.23
N SER A 130 -8.42 24.58 -14.36
CA SER A 130 -8.99 25.29 -13.20
C SER A 130 -10.10 24.53 -12.47
N ALA A 131 -10.74 23.56 -13.13
CA ALA A 131 -11.76 22.69 -12.54
C ALA A 131 -11.18 21.36 -12.01
N LEU A 132 -9.89 21.09 -12.20
CA LEU A 132 -9.23 19.89 -11.68
C LEU A 132 -8.78 20.12 -10.23
N SER A 133 -8.84 19.07 -9.42
CA SER A 133 -8.27 19.05 -8.06
C SER A 133 -6.75 19.22 -8.09
N VAL A 134 -6.14 19.60 -6.96
CA VAL A 134 -4.69 19.46 -6.80
C VAL A 134 -4.38 17.96 -6.66
N GLY A 135 -3.70 17.38 -7.64
CA GLY A 135 -3.56 15.92 -7.74
C GLY A 135 -2.91 15.45 -9.04
N VAL A 136 -2.81 14.12 -9.17
CA VAL A 136 -2.30 13.43 -10.37
C VAL A 136 -3.48 13.06 -11.27
N HIS A 137 -3.43 13.47 -12.52
CA HIS A 137 -4.50 13.33 -13.51
C HIS A 137 -3.98 12.64 -14.78
N GLN A 138 -4.84 11.97 -15.55
CA GLN A 138 -4.49 11.26 -16.78
C GLN A 138 -5.27 11.80 -17.98
N LEU A 139 -4.55 12.46 -18.90
CA LEU A 139 -5.07 12.88 -20.20
C LEU A 139 -5.09 11.70 -21.17
N ALA A 140 -6.16 11.55 -21.94
CA ALA A 140 -6.33 10.54 -22.98
C ALA A 140 -6.71 11.23 -24.31
N ILE A 141 -6.08 10.83 -25.43
CA ILE A 141 -6.23 11.48 -26.75
C ILE A 141 -6.25 10.43 -27.88
N ARG A 142 -7.12 10.60 -28.87
CA ARG A 142 -7.08 9.90 -30.17
C ARG A 142 -7.33 10.88 -31.33
N VAL A 143 -6.88 10.53 -32.53
CA VAL A 143 -7.14 11.28 -33.77
C VAL A 143 -7.98 10.44 -34.74
N ASN A 144 -8.82 11.07 -35.55
CA ASN A 144 -9.71 10.41 -36.49
C ASN A 144 -9.47 10.98 -37.91
N ASP A 145 -9.51 10.13 -38.94
CA ASP A 145 -9.28 10.55 -40.33
C ASP A 145 -10.53 11.18 -41.00
N THR A 146 -10.41 11.60 -42.26
CA THR A 146 -11.51 12.15 -43.09
C THR A 146 -12.62 11.14 -43.40
N GLN A 147 -12.45 9.86 -43.02
CA GLN A 147 -13.48 8.82 -43.07
C GLN A 147 -14.00 8.46 -41.67
N HIS A 148 -13.62 9.24 -40.64
CA HIS A 148 -13.92 9.06 -39.22
C HIS A 148 -13.37 7.76 -38.59
N LEU A 149 -12.34 7.14 -39.19
CA LEU A 149 -11.65 6.01 -38.58
C LEU A 149 -10.72 6.51 -37.47
N THR A 150 -10.91 5.99 -36.25
CA THR A 150 -10.21 6.43 -35.03
C THR A 150 -8.85 5.75 -34.87
N SER A 151 -7.82 6.50 -34.46
CA SER A 151 -6.51 5.98 -34.10
C SER A 151 -6.54 5.11 -32.84
N GLN A 152 -5.43 4.43 -32.56
CA GLN A 152 -5.18 3.92 -31.22
C GLN A 152 -5.19 5.06 -30.19
N LEU A 153 -5.58 4.73 -28.96
CA LEU A 153 -5.68 5.67 -27.84
C LEU A 153 -4.30 5.90 -27.20
N VAL A 154 -3.90 7.16 -27.09
CA VAL A 154 -2.70 7.59 -26.37
C VAL A 154 -3.12 8.14 -25.01
N THR A 155 -2.42 7.80 -23.93
CA THR A 155 -2.66 8.42 -22.62
C THR A 155 -1.37 8.96 -22.00
N ARG A 156 -1.48 9.99 -21.16
CA ARG A 156 -0.36 10.68 -20.53
C ARG A 156 -0.76 11.26 -19.18
N THR A 157 -0.02 10.88 -18.13
CA THR A 157 -0.21 11.38 -16.77
C THR A 157 0.44 12.75 -16.58
N PHE A 158 -0.20 13.64 -15.81
CA PHE A 158 0.30 14.96 -15.43
C PHE A 158 -0.13 15.30 -13.99
N LEU A 159 0.42 16.38 -13.43
CA LEU A 159 0.17 16.82 -12.05
C LEU A 159 -0.39 18.24 -12.08
N VAL A 160 -1.53 18.46 -11.42
CA VAL A 160 -2.11 19.79 -11.20
C VAL A 160 -1.67 20.28 -9.82
N GLN A 161 -0.96 21.40 -9.79
CA GLN A 161 -0.49 22.05 -8.57
C GLN A 161 -1.03 23.48 -8.49
N LYS A 162 -1.54 23.88 -7.32
CA LYS A 162 -1.95 25.26 -7.06
C LYS A 162 -0.74 26.04 -6.55
N VAL A 163 -0.23 26.97 -7.36
CA VAL A 163 0.91 27.82 -6.97
C VAL A 163 0.47 28.80 -5.88
N ILE A 164 1.05 28.65 -4.70
CA ILE A 164 0.93 29.55 -3.54
C ILE A 164 2.37 29.85 -3.06
N PRO A 165 2.71 31.07 -2.62
CA PRO A 165 4.07 31.41 -2.18
C PRO A 165 4.53 30.55 -0.98
N PRO A 166 5.85 30.34 -0.81
CA PRO A 166 6.37 29.48 0.23
C PRO A 166 6.13 30.06 1.63
N VAL A 167 5.54 29.22 2.49
CA VAL A 167 5.50 29.36 3.95
C VAL A 167 5.88 27.99 4.50
N ASP A 168 6.64 27.93 5.58
CA ASP A 168 7.08 26.66 6.17
C ASP A 168 5.89 25.90 6.78
N ASN A 169 5.47 24.83 6.12
CA ASN A 169 4.39 23.95 6.58
C ASN A 169 4.95 22.87 7.51
N GLU A 170 4.81 23.07 8.82
CA GLU A 170 5.10 22.06 9.83
C GLU A 170 4.12 20.88 9.76
N LEU A 171 4.59 19.67 10.09
CA LEU A 171 3.73 18.49 10.18
C LEU A 171 2.86 18.56 11.45
N SER A 172 1.54 18.42 11.32
CA SER A 172 0.59 18.57 12.42
C SER A 172 0.06 17.23 12.96
N THR A 173 -0.31 16.33 12.06
CA THR A 173 -1.10 15.13 12.37
C THR A 173 -0.72 13.95 11.48
N TYR A 174 -1.21 12.77 11.82
CA TYR A 174 -1.07 11.57 11.00
C TYR A 174 -2.33 10.71 11.07
N ASP A 175 -2.52 9.87 10.05
CA ASP A 175 -3.51 8.79 10.03
C ASP A 175 -2.81 7.46 9.72
N TYR A 176 -3.22 6.36 10.37
CA TYR A 176 -2.85 5.02 9.94
C TYR A 176 -4.02 4.01 10.02
N TRP A 177 -3.98 2.99 9.18
CA TRP A 177 -4.94 1.88 9.17
C TRP A 177 -4.29 0.57 8.71
N ILE A 178 -4.97 -0.55 8.95
CA ILE A 178 -4.51 -1.89 8.61
C ILE A 178 -5.42 -2.50 7.53
N ASP A 179 -4.85 -3.28 6.61
CA ASP A 179 -5.53 -4.06 5.55
C ASP A 179 -6.62 -3.30 4.78
N ASN A 180 -6.26 -2.07 4.40
CA ASN A 180 -7.10 -1.14 3.64
C ASN A 180 -8.41 -0.72 4.33
N GLN A 181 -8.61 -1.02 5.62
CA GLN A 181 -9.78 -0.61 6.40
C GLN A 181 -9.70 0.86 6.83
N TYR A 182 -9.73 1.79 5.87
CA TYR A 182 -9.64 3.24 6.11
C TYR A 182 -10.77 3.82 6.98
N ALA A 183 -11.89 3.09 7.09
CA ALA A 183 -12.98 3.40 8.01
C ALA A 183 -12.50 3.40 9.48
N ASP A 184 -11.66 2.42 9.84
CA ASP A 184 -11.18 2.17 11.21
C ASP A 184 -9.82 2.85 11.51
N ARG A 185 -9.42 3.81 10.67
CA ARG A 185 -8.13 4.50 10.81
C ARG A 185 -8.00 5.19 12.16
N GLN A 186 -6.80 5.14 12.71
CA GLN A 186 -6.41 5.83 13.93
C GLN A 186 -5.63 7.09 13.56
N SER A 187 -5.86 8.19 14.28
CA SER A 187 -5.24 9.48 14.00
C SER A 187 -4.50 10.02 15.24
N GLY A 188 -3.39 10.73 15.03
CA GLY A 188 -2.59 11.32 16.10
C GLY A 188 -1.88 12.61 15.68
N THR A 189 -1.15 13.23 16.60
CA THR A 189 -0.34 14.45 16.36
C THR A 189 1.11 14.11 16.06
N VAL A 190 1.74 14.85 15.14
CA VAL A 190 3.18 14.71 14.85
C VAL A 190 3.98 15.49 15.91
N PRO A 191 4.97 14.87 16.59
CA PRO A 191 5.82 15.59 17.52
C PRO A 191 6.76 16.57 16.81
N ALA A 192 7.23 17.62 17.51
CA ALA A 192 8.18 18.61 16.99
C ALA A 192 9.56 18.02 16.57
N SER A 193 9.82 16.74 16.80
CA SER A 193 10.95 15.99 16.25
C SER A 193 10.73 15.46 14.82
N GLY A 194 9.55 15.68 14.23
CA GLY A 194 9.14 15.15 12.93
C GLY A 194 8.98 13.62 12.87
N THR A 195 9.21 12.91 13.98
CA THR A 195 9.25 11.45 14.02
C THR A 195 8.05 10.89 14.77
N VAL A 196 7.22 10.10 14.09
CA VAL A 196 6.09 9.38 14.68
C VAL A 196 6.49 7.93 14.99
N ALA A 197 6.32 7.51 16.24
CA ALA A 197 6.37 6.11 16.64
C ALA A 197 4.94 5.56 16.76
N LEU A 198 4.71 4.32 16.31
CA LEU A 198 3.40 3.66 16.33
C LEU A 198 3.51 2.28 16.99
N ASP A 199 2.93 2.14 18.18
CA ASP A 199 2.72 0.84 18.82
C ASP A 199 1.45 0.19 18.25
N LEU A 200 1.63 -0.70 17.27
CA LEU A 200 0.52 -1.41 16.62
C LEU A 200 0.08 -2.62 17.47
N ASP A 201 -1.16 -2.61 17.96
CA ASP A 201 -1.74 -3.80 18.60
C ASP A 201 -2.03 -4.89 17.55
N MET A 202 -1.19 -5.92 17.55
CA MET A 202 -1.30 -7.09 16.67
C MET A 202 -2.07 -8.26 17.32
N SER A 203 -2.60 -8.11 18.54
CA SER A 203 -3.20 -9.22 19.29
C SER A 203 -4.43 -9.81 18.59
N ALA A 204 -5.30 -8.92 18.09
CA ALA A 204 -6.51 -9.24 17.34
C ALA A 204 -6.26 -9.66 15.88
N LEU A 205 -5.05 -9.46 15.35
CA LEU A 205 -4.71 -9.86 13.98
C LEU A 205 -4.52 -11.38 13.86
N SER A 206 -4.89 -11.90 12.69
CA SER A 206 -4.64 -13.29 12.31
C SER A 206 -3.15 -13.59 12.18
N VAL A 207 -2.77 -14.87 12.18
CA VAL A 207 -1.43 -15.28 11.73
C VAL A 207 -1.40 -15.16 10.21
N GLY A 208 -0.59 -14.25 9.67
CA GLY A 208 -0.63 -13.91 8.25
C GLY A 208 0.18 -12.66 7.89
N MET A 209 0.23 -12.34 6.61
CA MET A 209 0.81 -11.10 6.09
C MET A 209 -0.27 -10.01 6.11
N HIS A 210 -0.03 -8.97 6.89
CA HIS A 210 -0.87 -7.80 7.04
C HIS A 210 -0.19 -6.58 6.41
N THR A 211 -0.94 -5.51 6.19
CA THR A 211 -0.47 -4.23 5.65
C THR A 211 -0.86 -3.09 6.55
N VAL A 212 0.10 -2.24 6.92
CA VAL A 212 -0.19 -0.94 7.55
C VAL A 212 0.04 0.16 6.52
N ALA A 213 -0.91 1.09 6.44
CA ALA A 213 -0.88 2.26 5.58
C ALA A 213 -0.87 3.51 6.45
N ILE A 214 0.07 4.44 6.23
CA ILE A 214 0.33 5.61 7.06
C ILE A 214 0.47 6.86 6.17
N ARG A 215 -0.12 7.98 6.59
CA ARG A 215 0.13 9.31 6.02
C ARG A 215 0.30 10.35 7.13
N VAL A 216 1.05 11.42 6.87
CA VAL A 216 1.14 12.61 7.73
C VAL A 216 0.44 13.79 7.06
N ASN A 217 -0.12 14.71 7.83
CA ASN A 217 -0.79 15.91 7.34
C ASN A 217 -0.14 17.14 7.97
N ASP A 218 0.02 18.23 7.22
CA ASP A 218 0.62 19.48 7.71
C ASP A 218 -0.36 20.37 8.48
N THR A 219 0.10 21.53 8.96
CA THR A 219 -0.72 22.55 9.65
C THR A 219 -1.79 23.20 8.77
N GLN A 220 -1.80 22.93 7.45
CA GLN A 220 -2.83 23.34 6.49
C GLN A 220 -3.74 22.16 6.06
N HIS A 221 -3.60 21.00 6.73
CA HIS A 221 -4.28 19.73 6.42
C HIS A 221 -3.95 19.12 5.05
N LEU A 222 -2.83 19.50 4.42
CA LEU A 222 -2.36 18.85 3.20
C LEU A 222 -1.73 17.50 3.56
N THR A 223 -2.21 16.42 2.92
CA THR A 223 -1.80 15.05 3.24
C THR A 223 -0.57 14.60 2.43
N SER A 224 0.39 13.94 3.07
CA SER A 224 1.54 13.30 2.43
C SER A 224 1.13 12.20 1.45
N GLN A 225 2.07 11.75 0.64
CA GLN A 225 1.93 10.45 -0.04
C GLN A 225 1.69 9.33 0.99
N LEU A 226 0.90 8.33 0.59
CA LEU A 226 0.55 7.19 1.43
C LEU A 226 1.69 6.18 1.49
N VAL A 227 2.25 5.96 2.69
CA VAL A 227 3.30 4.98 2.93
C VAL A 227 2.67 3.66 3.37
N ILE A 228 2.71 2.66 2.49
CA ILE A 228 2.26 1.30 2.81
C ILE A 228 3.47 0.42 3.17
N ARG A 229 3.32 -0.42 4.21
CA ARG A 229 4.29 -1.44 4.62
C ARG A 229 3.58 -2.75 4.92
N SER A 230 4.08 -3.85 4.38
CA SER A 230 3.64 -5.20 4.73
C SER A 230 4.42 -5.71 5.94
N PHE A 231 3.76 -6.40 6.86
CA PHE A 231 4.35 -7.01 8.04
C PHE A 231 3.70 -8.36 8.34
N LEU A 232 4.47 -9.30 8.90
CA LEU A 232 4.04 -10.68 9.11
C LEU A 232 3.74 -10.94 10.59
N VAL A 233 2.48 -11.19 10.93
CA VAL A 233 2.07 -11.60 12.27
C VAL A 233 2.30 -13.10 12.41
N GLN A 234 3.26 -13.49 13.24
CA GLN A 234 3.55 -14.89 13.58
C GLN A 234 3.20 -15.18 15.05
N LYS A 235 2.56 -16.32 15.30
CA LYS A 235 2.36 -16.89 16.65
C LYS A 235 3.17 -18.18 16.69
N VAL A 236 4.35 -18.14 17.33
CA VAL A 236 5.46 -19.09 17.12
C VAL A 236 5.31 -20.38 17.95
N ALA A 237 5.55 -21.52 17.30
CA ALA A 237 5.80 -22.83 17.90
C ALA A 237 6.94 -23.53 17.10
N PRO A 238 7.70 -24.47 17.70
CA PRO A 238 8.95 -24.97 17.12
C PRO A 238 8.76 -25.99 15.97
N PRO A 239 9.76 -26.12 15.07
CA PRO A 239 9.59 -26.79 13.78
C PRO A 239 9.73 -28.31 13.80
N VAL A 240 9.02 -28.97 12.89
CA VAL A 240 9.15 -30.38 12.50
C VAL A 240 9.25 -30.45 10.96
N ASP A 241 9.79 -31.55 10.42
CA ASP A 241 9.97 -31.76 8.97
C ASP A 241 8.66 -31.58 8.18
N ASN A 242 8.64 -30.61 7.25
CA ASN A 242 7.41 -30.08 6.64
C ASN A 242 7.18 -30.61 5.22
N GLN A 243 6.50 -31.75 5.14
CA GLN A 243 5.92 -32.25 3.89
C GLN A 243 4.61 -31.54 3.57
N LEU A 244 4.34 -31.25 2.28
CA LEU A 244 3.06 -30.71 1.81
C LEU A 244 1.93 -31.71 2.09
N THR A 245 0.88 -31.31 2.81
CA THR A 245 -0.23 -32.21 3.20
C THR A 245 -1.57 -31.82 2.61
N THR A 246 -1.82 -30.52 2.42
CA THR A 246 -3.14 -30.00 2.01
C THR A 246 -3.00 -28.86 1.02
N TYR A 247 -4.11 -28.48 0.39
CA TYR A 247 -4.19 -27.32 -0.48
C TYR A 247 -5.55 -26.65 -0.34
N ASP A 248 -5.62 -25.35 -0.62
CA ASP A 248 -6.85 -24.58 -0.76
C ASP A 248 -6.89 -23.96 -2.15
N TYR A 249 -8.03 -24.07 -2.83
CA TYR A 249 -8.31 -23.26 -4.02
C TYR A 249 -9.68 -22.59 -3.97
N TRP A 250 -9.83 -21.48 -4.67
CA TRP A 250 -11.10 -20.79 -4.87
C TRP A 250 -11.09 -20.05 -6.21
N ILE A 251 -12.27 -19.58 -6.62
CA ILE A 251 -12.47 -18.91 -7.92
C ILE A 251 -13.01 -17.51 -7.66
N ASP A 252 -12.41 -16.54 -8.35
CA ASP A 252 -12.49 -15.10 -8.14
C ASP A 252 -12.03 -14.67 -6.74
N SER A 253 -12.28 -13.41 -6.33
CA SER A 253 -11.90 -12.90 -5.01
C SER A 253 -12.69 -13.53 -3.83
N LYS A 254 -13.44 -14.60 -4.07
CA LYS A 254 -14.37 -15.25 -3.12
C LYS A 254 -13.67 -16.33 -2.28
N TYR A 255 -12.74 -15.92 -1.42
CA TYR A 255 -11.97 -16.82 -0.53
C TYR A 255 -12.85 -17.62 0.47
N GLU A 256 -14.06 -17.15 0.75
CA GLU A 256 -14.99 -17.79 1.69
C GLU A 256 -15.59 -19.08 1.10
N ASP A 257 -15.78 -19.15 -0.23
CA ASP A 257 -16.28 -20.33 -0.96
C ASP A 257 -15.21 -21.41 -1.21
N ARG A 258 -13.98 -21.26 -0.67
CA ARG A 258 -12.83 -22.11 -1.00
C ARG A 258 -13.06 -23.61 -0.77
N LYS A 259 -12.33 -24.41 -1.53
CA LYS A 259 -12.35 -25.87 -1.51
C LYS A 259 -10.95 -26.36 -1.14
N SER A 260 -10.89 -27.25 -0.16
CA SER A 260 -9.64 -27.80 0.39
C SER A 260 -9.49 -29.28 0.04
N GLY A 261 -8.26 -29.73 -0.19
CA GLY A 261 -7.94 -31.14 -0.44
C GLY A 261 -6.57 -31.53 0.13
N THR A 262 -6.18 -32.80 -0.03
CA THR A 262 -4.89 -33.33 0.41
C THR A 262 -3.89 -33.41 -0.74
N VAL A 263 -2.63 -33.04 -0.50
CA VAL A 263 -1.52 -33.17 -1.46
C VAL A 263 -1.04 -34.64 -1.46
N PRO A 264 -0.94 -35.31 -2.62
CA PRO A 264 -0.38 -36.66 -2.69
C PRO A 264 1.13 -36.68 -2.43
N ALA A 265 1.68 -37.86 -2.09
CA ALA A 265 3.09 -38.02 -1.73
C ALA A 265 4.10 -37.76 -2.88
N ASP A 266 3.63 -37.59 -4.13
CA ASP A 266 4.44 -37.15 -5.28
C ASP A 266 4.43 -35.62 -5.48
N GLY A 267 3.73 -34.87 -4.62
CA GLY A 267 3.57 -33.42 -4.68
C GLY A 267 2.59 -32.89 -5.73
N THR A 268 1.94 -33.77 -6.52
CA THR A 268 1.15 -33.35 -7.69
C THR A 268 -0.32 -33.16 -7.35
N VAL A 269 -0.76 -31.90 -7.30
CA VAL A 269 -2.17 -31.54 -7.05
C VAL A 269 -2.96 -31.45 -8.36
N ALA A 270 -3.87 -32.40 -8.59
CA ALA A 270 -4.87 -32.33 -9.66
C ALA A 270 -6.17 -31.72 -9.13
N LEU A 271 -6.63 -30.61 -9.74
CA LEU A 271 -7.88 -29.94 -9.40
C LEU A 271 -8.96 -30.26 -10.44
N ASN A 272 -10.14 -30.66 -9.97
CA ASN A 272 -11.32 -30.81 -10.82
C ASN A 272 -12.31 -29.68 -10.47
N LEU A 273 -12.39 -28.65 -11.32
CA LEU A 273 -13.07 -27.39 -11.04
C LEU A 273 -14.51 -27.43 -11.54
N ASP A 274 -15.49 -27.34 -10.63
CA ASP A 274 -16.89 -27.22 -11.01
C ASP A 274 -17.21 -25.78 -11.47
N MET A 275 -17.37 -25.62 -12.78
CA MET A 275 -17.72 -24.35 -13.44
C MET A 275 -19.24 -24.21 -13.69
N SER A 276 -20.06 -25.16 -13.22
CA SER A 276 -21.51 -25.18 -13.49
C SER A 276 -22.27 -24.00 -12.87
N SER A 277 -21.77 -23.45 -11.76
CA SER A 277 -22.34 -22.29 -11.05
C SER A 277 -21.81 -20.92 -11.52
N LEU A 278 -20.67 -20.88 -12.22
CA LEU A 278 -20.02 -19.62 -12.63
C LEU A 278 -20.80 -18.86 -13.73
N ALA A 279 -20.60 -17.55 -13.81
CA ALA A 279 -21.29 -16.68 -14.75
C ALA A 279 -20.73 -16.77 -16.19
N ALA A 280 -21.19 -15.88 -17.07
CA ALA A 280 -20.43 -15.51 -18.26
C ALA A 280 -19.35 -14.49 -17.86
N GLY A 281 -18.07 -14.82 -17.99
CA GLY A 281 -16.99 -13.92 -17.60
C GLY A 281 -15.60 -14.53 -17.61
N LEU A 282 -14.60 -13.64 -17.54
CA LEU A 282 -13.22 -13.99 -17.22
C LEU A 282 -13.11 -14.14 -15.70
N HIS A 283 -12.83 -15.35 -15.25
CA HIS A 283 -12.70 -15.74 -13.85
C HIS A 283 -11.23 -15.95 -13.48
N THR A 284 -10.92 -16.01 -12.18
CA THR A 284 -9.55 -16.22 -11.67
C THR A 284 -9.48 -17.36 -10.65
N LEU A 285 -8.77 -18.44 -10.97
CA LEU A 285 -8.43 -19.49 -10.02
C LEU A 285 -7.28 -19.00 -9.13
N ALA A 286 -7.46 -19.07 -7.82
CA ALA A 286 -6.41 -18.87 -6.82
C ALA A 286 -6.15 -20.18 -6.07
N LEU A 287 -4.88 -20.56 -5.89
CA LEU A 287 -4.43 -21.84 -5.30
C LEU A 287 -3.23 -21.62 -4.38
N ARG A 288 -3.24 -22.27 -3.20
CA ARG A 288 -2.08 -22.42 -2.31
C ARG A 288 -1.98 -23.85 -1.78
N VAL A 289 -0.78 -24.28 -1.42
CA VAL A 289 -0.52 -25.57 -0.75
C VAL A 289 -0.07 -25.33 0.69
N ASN A 290 -0.38 -26.24 1.61
CA ASN A 290 -0.06 -26.13 3.03
C ASN A 290 0.65 -27.40 3.53
N ASP A 291 1.61 -27.23 4.42
CA ASP A 291 2.46 -28.32 4.93
C ASP A 291 1.87 -29.06 6.15
N THR A 292 2.70 -29.90 6.78
CA THR A 292 2.35 -30.76 7.93
C THR A 292 2.04 -29.95 9.19
N GLN A 293 2.55 -28.72 9.28
CA GLN A 293 2.24 -27.74 10.32
C GLN A 293 1.10 -26.77 9.89
N LYS A 294 0.53 -26.95 8.69
CA LYS A 294 -0.45 -26.06 8.03
C LYS A 294 0.09 -24.66 7.67
N LEU A 295 1.40 -24.47 7.56
CA LEU A 295 1.94 -23.24 7.01
C LEU A 295 1.64 -23.20 5.51
N THR A 296 1.13 -22.07 5.01
CA THR A 296 0.58 -21.96 3.65
C THR A 296 1.58 -21.31 2.69
N SER A 297 1.69 -21.84 1.46
CA SER A 297 2.54 -21.30 0.41
C SER A 297 2.12 -19.89 -0.03
N GLN A 298 2.99 -19.24 -0.81
CA GLN A 298 2.58 -18.11 -1.63
C GLN A 298 1.40 -18.50 -2.54
N LEU A 299 0.56 -17.51 -2.85
CA LEU A 299 -0.68 -17.71 -3.61
C LEU A 299 -0.42 -17.68 -5.11
N VAL A 300 -0.82 -18.75 -5.81
CA VAL A 300 -0.72 -18.86 -7.28
C VAL A 300 -2.06 -18.50 -7.90
N ILE A 301 -2.09 -17.51 -8.80
CA ILE A 301 -3.32 -17.06 -9.49
C ILE A 301 -3.22 -17.31 -11.00
N ARG A 302 -4.33 -17.75 -11.61
CA ARG A 302 -4.48 -18.04 -13.06
C ARG A 302 -5.89 -17.67 -13.56
N SER A 303 -5.99 -16.92 -14.64
CA SER A 303 -7.28 -16.53 -15.24
C SER A 303 -7.80 -17.56 -16.26
N PHE A 304 -9.12 -17.75 -16.34
CA PHE A 304 -9.81 -18.64 -17.29
C PHE A 304 -11.23 -18.12 -17.61
N LEU A 305 -11.91 -18.65 -18.64
CA LEU A 305 -13.14 -18.06 -19.22
C LEU A 305 -14.34 -19.02 -19.19
N VAL A 306 -15.53 -18.53 -18.82
CA VAL A 306 -16.83 -19.25 -18.81
C VAL A 306 -17.91 -18.36 -19.47
N VAL A 307 -18.97 -18.90 -20.12
CA VAL A 307 -19.83 -18.08 -21.04
C VAL A 307 -21.34 -18.50 -21.04
N LYS A 308 -22.25 -17.95 -20.21
CA LYS A 308 -23.66 -18.45 -19.98
C LYS A 308 -24.79 -17.44 -20.42
N PRO A 309 -26.05 -17.84 -20.79
CA PRO A 309 -26.91 -17.09 -21.76
C PRO A 309 -28.35 -16.66 -21.30
N ASP A 310 -29.20 -16.09 -22.19
CA ASP A 310 -30.09 -14.95 -21.83
C ASP A 310 -31.44 -14.70 -22.74
N GLU A 311 -32.67 -14.23 -22.29
CA GLU A 311 -34.04 -13.99 -23.03
C GLU A 311 -35.04 -12.84 -22.51
N THR A 312 -36.05 -12.32 -23.32
CA THR A 312 -36.59 -10.89 -23.68
C THR A 312 -37.72 -10.06 -22.93
N THR A 313 -37.75 -8.67 -23.04
CA THR A 313 -38.88 -7.68 -23.38
C THR A 313 -38.97 -6.25 -22.71
N GLU A 314 -39.83 -5.32 -23.23
CA GLU A 314 -39.92 -3.82 -23.04
C GLU A 314 -41.14 -3.23 -22.23
N ASN A 315 -41.26 -1.88 -22.11
CA ASN A 315 -42.16 -1.08 -21.23
C ASN A 315 -43.16 -0.10 -21.96
N SER A 316 -44.25 0.37 -21.31
CA SER A 316 -45.24 1.34 -21.91
C SER A 316 -45.96 2.30 -20.90
N LEU A 317 -46.79 3.25 -21.38
CA LEU A 317 -47.38 4.41 -20.63
C LEU A 317 -48.89 4.24 -20.28
N ALA A 318 -49.36 4.78 -19.14
CA ALA A 318 -50.74 4.62 -18.64
C ALA A 318 -51.53 5.88 -18.17
N THR A 319 -50.97 6.84 -17.42
CA THR A 319 -51.76 7.99 -16.88
C THR A 319 -51.01 9.34 -16.87
N PHE A 320 -51.76 10.44 -16.68
CA PHE A 320 -51.32 11.83 -16.60
C PHE A 320 -52.04 12.58 -15.46
N ARG A 321 -51.38 13.54 -14.79
CA ARG A 321 -52.01 14.41 -13.76
C ARG A 321 -51.41 15.82 -13.69
N TYR A 322 -52.18 16.81 -13.25
CA TYR A 322 -51.78 18.23 -13.22
C TYR A 322 -52.41 19.07 -12.08
N TRP A 323 -51.84 20.24 -11.78
CA TRP A 323 -52.36 21.27 -10.86
C TRP A 323 -51.82 22.69 -11.21
N ILE A 324 -52.46 23.75 -10.71
CA ILE A 324 -52.12 25.17 -10.99
C ILE A 324 -51.40 25.80 -9.80
N ASP A 325 -50.40 26.65 -10.09
CA ASP A 325 -49.49 27.29 -9.13
C ASP A 325 -48.99 26.30 -8.05
N ASN A 326 -48.82 26.73 -6.81
CA ASN A 326 -48.36 25.87 -5.71
C ASN A 326 -49.50 25.04 -5.07
N ASN A 327 -50.70 25.03 -5.64
CA ASN A 327 -51.87 24.38 -5.03
C ASN A 327 -51.91 22.86 -5.31
N TYR A 328 -51.08 22.11 -4.60
CA TYR A 328 -50.97 20.65 -4.76
C TYR A 328 -52.18 19.86 -4.23
N GLU A 329 -53.13 20.50 -3.52
CA GLU A 329 -54.28 19.80 -2.95
C GLU A 329 -55.43 19.58 -3.96
N GLU A 330 -55.43 20.29 -5.10
CA GLU A 330 -56.46 20.22 -6.15
C GLU A 330 -55.94 19.57 -7.45
N ILE A 331 -55.38 18.35 -7.35
CA ILE A 331 -54.83 17.61 -8.51
C ILE A 331 -55.93 17.01 -9.40
N SER A 332 -55.88 17.34 -10.68
CA SER A 332 -56.68 16.70 -11.74
C SER A 332 -55.92 15.56 -12.41
N THR A 333 -56.59 14.44 -12.72
CA THR A 333 -55.96 13.22 -13.28
C THR A 333 -56.72 12.69 -14.51
N VAL A 334 -55.99 12.23 -15.53
CA VAL A 334 -56.51 11.80 -16.84
C VAL A 334 -55.84 10.48 -17.27
N SER A 335 -56.62 9.52 -17.75
CA SER A 335 -56.12 8.23 -18.27
C SER A 335 -55.61 8.35 -19.71
N ALA A 336 -54.41 7.81 -20.00
CA ALA A 336 -53.77 7.95 -21.31
C ALA A 336 -53.95 6.69 -22.17
N ALA A 337 -54.74 6.80 -23.25
CA ALA A 337 -54.84 5.74 -24.27
C ALA A 337 -53.97 6.10 -25.48
N SER A 338 -53.13 5.16 -25.94
CA SER A 338 -52.31 5.26 -27.17
C SER A 338 -51.25 6.39 -27.23
N GLY A 339 -50.71 6.83 -26.09
CA GLY A 339 -49.43 7.56 -26.05
C GLY A 339 -49.46 9.05 -26.42
N THR A 340 -50.64 9.69 -26.48
CA THR A 340 -50.79 11.15 -26.56
C THR A 340 -51.97 11.57 -25.70
N VAL A 341 -51.85 12.69 -24.98
CA VAL A 341 -52.87 13.20 -24.05
C VAL A 341 -53.12 14.68 -24.34
N ALA A 342 -54.39 15.08 -24.38
CA ALA A 342 -54.83 16.47 -24.50
C ALA A 342 -55.75 16.81 -23.32
N VAL A 343 -55.65 18.04 -22.80
CA VAL A 343 -56.29 18.47 -21.55
C VAL A 343 -56.66 19.94 -21.65
N ASP A 344 -57.92 20.27 -21.37
CA ASP A 344 -58.39 21.64 -21.15
C ASP A 344 -58.19 22.03 -19.67
N VAL A 345 -57.85 23.29 -19.42
CA VAL A 345 -57.53 23.83 -18.09
C VAL A 345 -58.36 25.08 -17.84
N ASP A 346 -59.13 25.11 -16.75
CA ASP A 346 -59.93 26.29 -16.37
C ASP A 346 -59.04 27.36 -15.73
N ALA A 347 -59.32 28.62 -16.08
CA ALA A 347 -58.62 29.82 -15.62
C ALA A 347 -59.59 30.92 -15.15
N SER A 348 -60.90 30.66 -15.15
CA SER A 348 -61.96 31.65 -14.94
C SER A 348 -62.03 32.24 -13.52
N SER A 349 -61.44 31.56 -12.54
CA SER A 349 -61.32 31.99 -11.14
C SER A 349 -60.02 32.76 -10.83
N LEU A 350 -59.11 32.88 -11.80
CA LEU A 350 -57.79 33.45 -11.59
C LEU A 350 -57.78 34.98 -11.75
N SER A 351 -56.98 35.64 -10.92
CA SER A 351 -56.81 37.08 -10.93
C SER A 351 -56.06 37.59 -12.17
N PRO A 352 -56.27 38.85 -12.58
CA PRO A 352 -55.36 39.64 -13.44
C PRO A 352 -53.85 39.55 -13.08
N GLY A 353 -53.14 38.52 -13.55
CA GLY A 353 -51.71 38.29 -13.24
C GLY A 353 -51.11 37.11 -14.02
N ILE A 354 -49.84 36.73 -13.79
CA ILE A 354 -49.19 35.58 -14.45
C ILE A 354 -49.22 34.36 -13.52
N HIS A 355 -49.83 33.26 -13.98
CA HIS A 355 -49.98 31.99 -13.25
C HIS A 355 -49.03 30.88 -13.74
N ARG A 356 -48.87 29.78 -13.00
CA ARG A 356 -48.11 28.56 -13.37
C ARG A 356 -48.99 27.30 -13.46
N LEU A 357 -48.57 26.28 -14.22
CA LEU A 357 -49.24 24.98 -14.39
C LEU A 357 -48.21 23.84 -14.29
N TYR A 358 -48.42 22.85 -13.41
CA TYR A 358 -47.53 21.72 -13.15
C TYR A 358 -48.15 20.36 -13.54
N TYR A 359 -47.35 19.38 -14.00
CA TYR A 359 -47.87 18.05 -14.40
C TYR A 359 -46.89 16.85 -14.34
N GLN A 360 -47.43 15.61 -14.30
CA GLN A 360 -46.71 14.32 -14.24
C GLN A 360 -47.34 13.21 -15.12
N LEU A 361 -46.56 12.16 -15.40
CA LEU A 361 -46.92 10.96 -16.19
C LEU A 361 -46.65 9.65 -15.43
N GLN A 362 -47.35 8.56 -15.76
CA GLN A 362 -47.22 7.23 -15.13
C GLN A 362 -47.09 6.09 -16.15
N ASP A 363 -46.21 5.12 -15.89
CA ASP A 363 -46.04 3.90 -16.71
C ASP A 363 -47.10 2.82 -16.43
N ALA A 364 -47.12 1.78 -17.27
CA ALA A 364 -48.04 0.64 -17.17
C ALA A 364 -47.78 -0.28 -15.95
N ASN A 365 -46.64 -0.13 -15.28
CA ASN A 365 -46.33 -0.81 -14.01
C ASN A 365 -46.77 0.00 -12.78
N GLY A 366 -47.29 1.22 -13.00
CA GLY A 366 -47.80 2.11 -11.95
C GLY A 366 -46.77 3.11 -11.42
N LEU A 367 -45.59 3.25 -12.03
CA LEU A 367 -44.53 4.16 -11.58
C LEU A 367 -44.70 5.55 -12.20
N TYR A 368 -44.71 6.59 -11.35
CA TYR A 368 -44.79 8.00 -11.78
C TYR A 368 -43.41 8.60 -12.07
N GLY A 369 -43.30 9.34 -13.18
CA GLY A 369 -42.13 10.17 -13.51
C GLY A 369 -42.12 11.53 -12.79
N PRO A 370 -41.03 12.32 -12.95
CA PRO A 370 -40.89 13.65 -12.33
C PRO A 370 -41.89 14.69 -12.86
N ALA A 371 -42.05 15.79 -12.12
CA ALA A 371 -42.99 16.88 -12.43
C ALA A 371 -42.39 18.01 -13.30
N ASN A 372 -43.22 18.61 -14.18
CA ASN A 372 -42.85 19.61 -15.21
C ASN A 372 -43.78 20.87 -15.11
N VAL A 373 -43.47 22.04 -15.73
CA VAL A 373 -44.19 23.35 -15.45
C VAL A 373 -44.28 24.41 -16.61
N THR A 374 -45.32 25.32 -16.68
CA THR A 374 -45.61 26.43 -17.70
C THR A 374 -46.62 27.61 -17.25
N THR A 375 -47.16 28.67 -18.01
CA THR A 375 -47.80 30.03 -17.50
C THR A 375 -48.89 31.04 -18.27
N PHE A 376 -49.86 31.96 -17.69
CA PHE A 376 -51.00 33.00 -18.30
C PHE A 376 -51.89 34.20 -17.46
N THR A 377 -52.87 35.18 -17.94
CA THR A 377 -53.48 36.63 -17.38
C THR A 377 -54.95 37.46 -17.73
N VAL A 378 -55.53 38.66 -17.10
CA VAL A 378 -56.94 39.52 -17.23
C VAL A 378 -57.28 41.15 -16.74
N PRO A 379 -58.51 41.96 -16.78
CA PRO A 379 -58.92 43.52 -16.46
C PRO A 379 -60.42 44.26 -15.97
N ASP A 380 -60.76 45.65 -15.70
CA ASP A 380 -62.14 46.46 -15.23
C ASP A 380 -62.48 48.18 -15.20
N GLU A 381 -63.69 48.92 -14.86
CA GLU A 381 -64.14 50.52 -14.82
C GLU A 381 -65.61 51.28 -14.28
N ALA A 382 -65.92 52.67 -13.91
CA ALA A 382 -67.29 53.58 -13.76
C ALA A 382 -67.58 55.13 -13.04
N GLY A 383 -68.69 56.06 -13.21
CA GLY A 383 -69.23 57.38 -12.37
C GLY A 383 -70.36 58.62 -12.76
N ALA A 384 -71.02 59.61 -11.91
CA ALA A 384 -72.02 60.90 -12.19
C ALA A 384 -72.72 62.04 -11.09
N VAL A 385 -73.40 63.31 -11.36
CA VAL A 385 -74.20 64.46 -10.47
C VAL A 385 -75.20 65.68 -11.11
N ALA A 386 -75.92 66.90 -10.71
CA ALA A 386 -76.53 67.97 -9.64
C ALA A 386 -77.51 69.27 -10.19
N GLN A 387 -78.20 70.48 -9.75
CA GLN A 387 -78.92 71.46 -8.65
C GLN A 387 -79.82 72.81 -9.21
N ALA A 388 -80.51 74.01 -8.76
CA ALA A 388 -81.08 75.07 -7.66
C ALA A 388 -82.15 76.31 -8.17
N GLN A 389 -82.79 77.53 -7.71
CA GLN A 389 -83.21 78.59 -6.56
C GLN A 389 -84.34 79.87 -6.78
N GLU A 390 -84.62 81.05 -5.99
CA GLU A 390 -85.87 82.09 -5.96
C GLU A 390 -85.92 83.76 -5.52
N SER A 391 -87.03 84.59 -5.11
CA SER A 391 -87.21 86.22 -5.03
C SER A 391 -88.33 87.17 -4.18
N LYS A 392 -88.40 88.61 -4.08
CA LYS A 392 -89.44 89.68 -3.41
C LYS A 392 -89.36 91.35 -3.62
N ILE A 393 -90.38 92.33 -3.35
CA ILE A 393 -90.38 93.94 -3.40
C ILE A 393 -91.54 94.94 -2.71
N ALA A 394 -91.50 96.37 -2.59
CA ALA A 394 -92.57 97.44 -2.08
C ALA A 394 -92.63 99.08 -2.41
N ALA A 395 -93.17 100.11 -1.59
CA ALA A 395 -93.70 101.58 -1.92
C ALA A 395 -93.71 102.91 -0.91
N TYR A 396 -94.26 104.19 -1.19
CA TYR A 396 -93.96 105.58 -0.48
C TYR A 396 -94.72 107.08 -0.57
N GLU A 397 -94.73 108.11 0.42
CA GLU A 397 -94.37 109.65 0.39
C GLU A 397 -93.05 109.75 1.15
N TYR A 398 -91.99 110.40 0.65
CA TYR A 398 -90.65 110.02 1.11
C TYR A 398 -89.48 111.00 0.92
N TRP A 399 -88.36 110.70 1.59
CA TRP A 399 -87.04 111.33 1.39
C TRP A 399 -85.87 110.42 1.84
N PHE A 400 -84.65 110.81 1.47
CA PHE A 400 -83.39 110.15 1.87
C PHE A 400 -82.45 111.17 2.51
N ASP A 401 -81.83 110.82 3.64
CA ASP A 401 -80.92 111.67 4.42
C ASP A 401 -81.45 113.11 4.56
N ASP A 402 -80.65 114.12 4.19
CA ASP A 402 -81.01 115.55 4.22
C ASP A 402 -81.65 116.07 2.90
N GLN A 403 -82.05 115.18 1.98
CA GLN A 403 -82.57 115.57 0.65
C GLN A 403 -84.03 116.08 0.70
N PRO A 404 -84.48 116.86 -0.31
CA PRO A 404 -85.86 117.32 -0.41
C PRO A 404 -86.89 116.17 -0.42
N ARG A 405 -88.07 116.42 0.14
CA ARG A 405 -89.17 115.44 0.19
C ARG A 405 -89.91 115.33 -1.14
N HIS A 406 -90.24 114.11 -1.55
CA HIS A 406 -91.00 113.78 -2.74
C HIS A 406 -92.38 113.24 -2.37
N ARG A 407 -93.43 113.85 -2.94
CA ARG A 407 -94.83 113.56 -2.64
C ARG A 407 -95.55 112.90 -3.81
N VAL A 408 -96.33 111.85 -3.51
CA VAL A 408 -97.04 111.01 -4.49
C VAL A 408 -98.47 110.78 -4.01
N GLU A 409 -99.45 111.01 -4.88
CA GLU A 409 -100.88 110.74 -4.62
C GLU A 409 -101.24 109.31 -5.09
N VAL A 410 -102.20 108.65 -4.44
CA VAL A 410 -102.65 107.28 -4.79
C VAL A 410 -104.17 107.16 -4.72
N GLU A 411 -104.77 106.39 -5.63
CA GLU A 411 -106.22 106.18 -5.74
C GLU A 411 -106.79 105.27 -4.62
N PRO A 412 -107.85 105.66 -3.86
CA PRO A 412 -108.32 104.95 -2.66
C PRO A 412 -108.91 103.53 -2.81
N THR A 413 -108.78 102.86 -3.96
CA THR A 413 -109.53 101.63 -4.28
C THR A 413 -108.84 100.30 -3.90
N LYS A 414 -107.74 100.35 -3.13
CA LYS A 414 -107.10 99.17 -2.53
C LYS A 414 -106.83 99.37 -1.04
N SER A 415 -107.38 98.51 -0.20
CA SER A 415 -107.09 98.46 1.23
C SER A 415 -105.72 97.84 1.49
N LEU A 416 -104.67 98.66 1.59
CA LEU A 416 -103.37 98.17 2.05
C LEU A 416 -103.45 97.91 3.55
N VAL A 417 -103.66 96.64 3.93
CA VAL A 417 -103.17 96.17 5.22
C VAL A 417 -101.65 96.31 5.16
N LEU A 418 -101.07 97.12 6.06
CA LEU A 418 -99.62 97.38 6.08
C LEU A 418 -98.88 96.22 6.77
N ASP A 419 -99.17 95.00 6.30
CA ASP A 419 -98.62 93.73 6.76
C ASP A 419 -97.14 93.65 6.37
N ALA A 420 -96.27 94.02 7.32
CA ALA A 420 -94.83 93.75 7.34
C ALA A 420 -94.12 93.89 5.97
N THR A 421 -94.44 94.95 5.23
CA THR A 421 -93.95 95.15 3.87
C THR A 421 -92.70 96.01 3.90
N ASP A 422 -91.53 95.37 3.79
CA ASP A 422 -90.24 96.05 3.71
C ASP A 422 -90.21 96.99 2.51
N ILE A 423 -89.81 98.25 2.71
CA ILE A 423 -89.73 99.25 1.65
C ILE A 423 -88.38 99.12 0.96
N THR A 424 -88.35 98.39 -0.16
CA THR A 424 -87.12 98.20 -0.95
C THR A 424 -86.66 99.52 -1.56
N VAL A 425 -85.47 99.97 -1.17
CA VAL A 425 -84.78 101.13 -1.75
C VAL A 425 -83.80 100.65 -2.82
N GLU A 426 -84.20 100.73 -4.08
CA GLU A 426 -83.34 100.35 -5.21
C GLU A 426 -82.58 101.57 -5.77
N GLY A 427 -81.32 101.37 -6.18
CA GLY A 427 -80.53 102.39 -6.90
C GLY A 427 -79.55 103.23 -6.07
N VAL A 428 -79.21 102.84 -4.83
CA VAL A 428 -78.15 103.52 -4.05
C VAL A 428 -76.78 103.28 -4.69
N VAL A 429 -76.06 104.35 -5.04
CA VAL A 429 -74.71 104.30 -5.64
C VAL A 429 -73.70 105.00 -4.72
N ALA A 430 -72.58 104.33 -4.45
CA ALA A 430 -71.51 104.86 -3.61
C ALA A 430 -70.71 105.94 -4.34
N LYS A 431 -70.47 107.07 -3.67
CA LYS A 431 -69.76 108.23 -4.24
C LYS A 431 -68.23 108.05 -4.28
N ALA A 432 -67.70 107.12 -3.50
CA ALA A 432 -66.29 106.77 -3.44
C ALA A 432 -66.13 105.30 -3.00
N VAL A 433 -64.98 104.69 -3.30
CA VAL A 433 -64.62 103.35 -2.85
C VAL A 433 -63.66 103.46 -1.68
N THR A 434 -63.97 102.82 -0.56
CA THR A 434 -63.11 102.71 0.63
C THR A 434 -62.40 101.35 0.66
N PRO A 435 -61.20 101.21 1.29
CA PRO A 435 -60.43 99.96 1.27
C PRO A 435 -61.02 98.79 2.09
N ASP A 436 -62.17 98.97 2.72
CA ASP A 436 -62.90 97.95 3.51
C ASP A 436 -63.98 97.21 2.71
N TYR A 437 -63.84 97.20 1.37
CA TYR A 437 -64.70 96.44 0.47
C TYR A 437 -64.48 94.92 0.59
N THR A 438 -65.48 94.14 0.20
CA THR A 438 -65.38 92.67 0.10
C THR A 438 -65.42 92.25 -1.37
N PHE A 439 -64.39 91.53 -1.84
CA PHE A 439 -64.37 90.89 -3.16
C PHE A 439 -64.96 89.48 -3.11
N LYS A 440 -65.58 89.06 -4.22
CA LYS A 440 -66.03 87.69 -4.47
C LYS A 440 -65.58 87.24 -5.86
N ALA A 441 -64.74 86.20 -5.91
CA ALA A 441 -64.19 85.68 -7.16
C ALA A 441 -65.23 84.95 -8.03
N ASP A 442 -66.10 84.15 -7.41
CA ASP A 442 -67.17 83.36 -8.07
C ASP A 442 -68.09 84.19 -8.97
N THR A 443 -68.40 85.39 -8.52
CA THR A 443 -69.34 86.35 -9.11
C THR A 443 -68.63 87.57 -9.70
N LYS A 444 -67.29 87.65 -9.53
CA LYS A 444 -66.41 88.76 -9.91
C LYS A 444 -66.90 90.15 -9.45
N GLN A 445 -67.52 90.19 -8.27
CA GLN A 445 -68.21 91.36 -7.70
C GLN A 445 -67.47 91.94 -6.50
N VAL A 446 -67.60 93.25 -6.30
CA VAL A 446 -67.14 93.94 -5.10
C VAL A 446 -68.32 94.56 -4.35
N TRP A 447 -68.30 94.49 -3.03
CA TRP A 447 -69.34 95.03 -2.15
C TRP A 447 -68.74 96.02 -1.16
N VAL A 448 -69.19 97.28 -1.21
CA VAL A 448 -68.81 98.36 -0.28
C VAL A 448 -69.92 98.55 0.74
N ARG A 449 -69.59 98.89 2.00
CA ARG A 449 -70.58 99.16 3.05
C ARG A 449 -70.93 100.65 3.08
N GLN A 450 -72.22 100.97 3.05
CA GLN A 450 -72.73 102.31 3.31
C GLN A 450 -73.91 102.24 4.30
N GLU A 451 -74.22 103.33 5.00
CA GLU A 451 -75.48 103.49 5.74
C GLU A 451 -76.30 104.63 5.11
N VAL A 452 -77.63 104.50 5.08
CA VAL A 452 -78.56 105.49 4.50
C VAL A 452 -79.78 105.65 5.39
N VAL A 453 -80.22 106.88 5.64
CA VAL A 453 -81.45 107.19 6.37
C VAL A 453 -82.60 107.39 5.39
N PHE A 454 -83.75 106.79 5.65
CA PHE A 454 -84.95 106.89 4.82
C PHE A 454 -86.14 107.35 5.66
N GLY A 455 -86.86 108.36 5.19
CA GLY A 455 -88.12 108.82 5.79
C GLY A 455 -89.32 108.47 4.92
N LEU A 456 -90.33 107.82 5.50
CA LEU A 456 -91.62 107.57 4.88
C LEU A 456 -92.76 108.22 5.66
N GLN A 457 -93.66 108.93 4.99
CA GLN A 457 -94.84 109.55 5.60
C GLN A 457 -96.09 109.22 4.78
N VAL A 458 -96.82 108.15 5.13
CA VAL A 458 -98.01 107.75 4.36
C VAL A 458 -99.19 108.68 4.67
N PHE A 459 -99.97 109.04 3.67
CA PHE A 459 -101.20 109.83 3.80
C PHE A 459 -102.40 108.93 3.51
N SER A 460 -103.50 109.06 4.25
CA SER A 460 -104.75 108.36 3.92
C SER A 460 -105.50 109.06 2.79
N ASP A 461 -106.61 108.46 2.34
CA ASP A 461 -107.62 109.05 1.45
C ASP A 461 -108.14 110.44 1.87
N GLY A 462 -108.18 110.73 3.18
CA GLY A 462 -108.45 112.06 3.74
C GLY A 462 -107.26 113.04 3.73
N ASN A 463 -106.15 112.67 3.09
CA ASN A 463 -104.87 113.40 3.01
C ASN A 463 -104.30 113.85 4.37
N ALA A 464 -104.55 113.06 5.43
CA ALA A 464 -103.94 113.25 6.73
C ALA A 464 -102.60 112.49 6.80
N PRO A 465 -101.47 113.16 7.09
CA PRO A 465 -100.19 112.46 7.26
C PRO A 465 -100.20 111.58 8.51
N THR A 466 -99.77 110.33 8.34
CA THR A 466 -99.24 109.52 9.45
C THR A 466 -97.99 110.18 10.06
N PRO A 467 -97.56 109.80 11.28
CA PRO A 467 -96.22 110.15 11.75
C PRO A 467 -95.17 109.62 10.76
N ALA A 468 -94.23 110.48 10.36
CA ALA A 468 -93.14 110.04 9.49
C ALA A 468 -92.33 108.93 10.16
N LYS A 469 -92.33 107.73 9.58
CA LYS A 469 -91.49 106.62 9.99
C LYS A 469 -90.13 106.80 9.33
N ILE A 470 -89.13 107.16 10.15
CA ILE A 470 -87.74 107.24 9.73
C ILE A 470 -87.07 105.92 10.12
N ASP A 471 -86.32 105.33 9.18
CA ASP A 471 -85.51 104.14 9.39
C ASP A 471 -84.07 104.39 8.94
N THR A 472 -83.11 103.58 9.41
CA THR A 472 -81.69 103.72 9.08
C THR A 472 -81.17 102.39 8.59
N VAL A 473 -81.03 102.27 7.27
CA VAL A 473 -80.55 101.04 6.63
C VAL A 473 -79.04 100.96 6.82
N LYS A 474 -78.62 100.11 7.76
CA LYS A 474 -77.21 99.85 8.09
C LYS A 474 -76.66 98.69 7.25
N ASN A 475 -75.41 98.83 6.80
CA ASN A 475 -74.79 97.90 5.84
C ASN A 475 -75.63 97.75 4.55
N CYS A 476 -76.03 98.86 3.93
CA CYS A 476 -76.32 98.87 2.50
C CYS A 476 -75.08 98.37 1.77
N GLY A 477 -75.09 97.10 1.35
CA GLY A 477 -74.06 96.52 0.51
C GLY A 477 -74.19 97.11 -0.88
N VAL A 478 -73.46 98.20 -1.16
CA VAL A 478 -73.43 98.78 -2.51
C VAL A 478 -72.59 97.86 -3.38
N LYS A 479 -73.27 97.19 -4.32
CA LYS A 479 -72.60 96.33 -5.30
C LYS A 479 -71.91 97.21 -6.35
N ILE A 480 -70.60 97.04 -6.48
CA ILE A 480 -69.78 97.60 -7.55
C ILE A 480 -69.37 96.43 -8.43
N ASP A 481 -69.89 96.38 -9.66
CA ASP A 481 -69.36 95.50 -10.72
C ASP A 481 -68.06 96.13 -11.26
N PRO A 482 -66.87 95.52 -11.04
CA PRO A 482 -65.63 96.03 -11.60
C PRO A 482 -65.61 95.80 -13.11
N THR A 483 -65.00 96.71 -13.87
CA THR A 483 -64.73 96.44 -15.29
C THR A 483 -63.51 95.53 -15.40
N TRP A 484 -63.69 94.31 -15.91
CA TRP A 484 -62.62 93.30 -15.97
C TRP A 484 -61.72 93.43 -17.20
N LYS A 485 -60.49 92.91 -17.12
CA LYS A 485 -59.60 92.64 -18.25
C LYS A 485 -58.78 91.39 -17.98
N THR A 486 -58.89 90.38 -18.82
CA THR A 486 -58.04 89.18 -18.75
C THR A 486 -56.68 89.47 -19.37
N LEU A 487 -55.62 88.97 -18.75
CA LEU A 487 -54.22 89.11 -19.14
C LEU A 487 -53.63 87.72 -19.43
N THR A 488 -52.69 87.64 -20.37
CA THR A 488 -51.96 86.41 -20.72
C THR A 488 -50.45 86.61 -20.60
N ASN A 489 -49.70 85.51 -20.49
CA ASN A 489 -48.24 85.48 -20.29
C ASN A 489 -47.39 86.26 -21.33
N GLU A 490 -47.97 86.64 -22.47
CA GLU A 490 -47.27 87.26 -23.60
C GLU A 490 -47.61 88.75 -23.80
N GLN A 491 -48.61 89.30 -23.09
CA GLN A 491 -48.99 90.70 -23.25
C GLN A 491 -48.06 91.61 -22.43
N THR A 492 -47.08 92.20 -23.11
CA THR A 492 -46.02 92.98 -22.47
C THR A 492 -46.48 94.34 -21.95
N ASP A 493 -47.24 95.10 -22.74
CA ASP A 493 -47.44 96.53 -22.49
C ASP A 493 -48.93 96.89 -22.60
N ILE A 494 -49.61 96.99 -21.46
CA ILE A 494 -51.04 97.29 -21.39
C ILE A 494 -51.27 98.62 -20.68
N MET A 495 -51.80 99.59 -21.43
CA MET A 495 -52.36 100.82 -20.86
C MET A 495 -53.64 100.49 -20.07
N ALA A 496 -53.65 100.96 -18.83
CA ALA A 496 -54.75 100.88 -17.88
C ALA A 496 -55.38 102.27 -17.70
N ASP A 497 -56.61 102.48 -18.18
CA ASP A 497 -57.35 103.71 -17.92
C ASP A 497 -57.73 103.82 -16.43
N ALA A 498 -57.38 104.94 -15.79
CA ALA A 498 -57.77 105.21 -14.41
C ALA A 498 -59.31 105.16 -14.22
N PRO A 499 -59.83 104.42 -13.21
CA PRO A 499 -61.27 104.30 -13.01
C PRO A 499 -61.89 105.63 -12.53
N SER A 500 -62.90 106.11 -13.26
CA SER A 500 -63.68 107.29 -12.86
C SER A 500 -64.35 107.09 -11.49
N GLY A 501 -64.41 108.16 -10.69
CA GLY A 501 -64.74 108.11 -9.25
C GLY A 501 -65.92 107.22 -8.89
N GLY A 502 -65.68 106.29 -7.94
CA GLY A 502 -66.65 105.28 -7.50
C GLY A 502 -66.54 103.91 -8.18
N LYS A 503 -65.58 103.70 -9.09
CA LYS A 503 -65.37 102.42 -9.81
C LYS A 503 -64.06 101.73 -9.41
N ILE A 504 -64.00 100.43 -9.69
CA ILE A 504 -62.82 99.57 -9.55
C ILE A 504 -62.50 98.98 -10.92
N ARG A 505 -61.21 98.89 -11.28
CA ARG A 505 -60.78 98.09 -12.44
C ARG A 505 -60.32 96.72 -11.96
N GLY A 506 -60.94 95.66 -12.47
CA GLY A 506 -60.53 94.29 -12.21
C GLY A 506 -59.62 93.75 -13.31
N TYR A 507 -58.65 92.94 -12.93
CA TYR A 507 -57.81 92.18 -13.86
C TYR A 507 -57.77 90.71 -13.45
N GLU A 508 -57.76 89.82 -14.43
CA GLU A 508 -57.64 88.37 -14.25
C GLU A 508 -56.40 87.89 -14.98
N PHE A 509 -55.58 87.08 -14.33
CA PHE A 509 -54.40 86.45 -14.90
C PHE A 509 -54.43 84.96 -14.58
N GLU A 510 -54.09 84.12 -15.56
CA GLU A 510 -54.07 82.67 -15.42
C GLU A 510 -52.61 82.19 -15.24
N CYS A 511 -52.37 81.40 -14.20
CA CYS A 511 -51.06 80.89 -13.81
C CYS A 511 -51.18 79.41 -13.38
N GLN A 512 -50.07 78.76 -13.07
CA GLN A 512 -50.11 77.48 -12.36
C GLN A 512 -50.08 77.70 -10.84
N PRO A 513 -50.73 76.81 -10.04
CA PRO A 513 -50.62 76.85 -8.60
C PRO A 513 -49.16 76.86 -8.11
N ARG A 514 -48.83 77.86 -7.28
CA ARG A 514 -47.49 78.18 -6.73
C ARG A 514 -46.52 78.92 -7.66
N ASP A 515 -46.95 79.36 -8.85
CA ASP A 515 -46.14 80.25 -9.69
C ASP A 515 -45.74 81.53 -8.95
N SER A 516 -44.54 82.02 -9.26
CA SER A 516 -44.04 83.30 -8.78
C SER A 516 -44.40 84.38 -9.79
N VAL A 517 -45.56 84.99 -9.61
CA VAL A 517 -46.10 86.00 -10.51
C VAL A 517 -45.48 87.35 -10.17
N PHE A 518 -44.85 87.99 -11.16
CA PHE A 518 -44.35 89.36 -11.04
C PHE A 518 -45.28 90.31 -11.78
N TRP A 519 -45.99 91.15 -11.02
CA TRP A 519 -46.91 92.17 -11.53
C TRP A 519 -46.22 93.53 -11.53
N ILE A 520 -45.68 93.93 -12.69
CA ILE A 520 -44.90 95.15 -12.86
C ILE A 520 -45.83 96.27 -13.33
N VAL A 521 -45.74 97.42 -12.67
CA VAL A 521 -46.52 98.64 -12.99
C VAL A 521 -45.57 99.81 -13.22
N ASP A 522 -45.85 100.57 -14.27
CA ASP A 522 -45.24 101.86 -14.56
C ASP A 522 -46.33 102.95 -14.72
N GLY A 523 -45.98 104.21 -14.47
CA GLY A 523 -46.91 105.34 -14.48
C GLY A 523 -47.57 105.62 -13.12
N ALA A 524 -48.86 105.94 -13.15
CA ALA A 524 -49.59 106.60 -12.06
C ALA A 524 -49.67 105.83 -10.72
N GLU A 525 -49.90 106.57 -9.61
CA GLU A 525 -50.04 106.06 -8.23
C GLU A 525 -51.36 105.30 -7.97
N LEU A 526 -51.67 104.28 -8.78
CA LEU A 526 -52.76 103.36 -8.52
C LEU A 526 -52.37 102.34 -7.44
N THR A 527 -53.31 102.08 -6.52
CA THR A 527 -53.19 101.01 -5.52
C THR A 527 -53.82 99.73 -6.08
N TYR A 528 -53.12 98.61 -5.92
CA TYR A 528 -53.56 97.29 -6.36
C TYR A 528 -53.68 96.36 -5.16
N ASP A 529 -54.85 95.74 -5.00
CA ASP A 529 -55.02 94.59 -4.12
C ASP A 529 -55.10 93.30 -4.94
N PHE A 530 -54.42 92.27 -4.46
CA PHE A 530 -54.34 90.97 -5.12
C PHE A 530 -55.16 89.91 -4.39
N TYR A 531 -55.75 88.98 -5.14
CA TYR A 531 -56.57 87.89 -4.63
C TYR A 531 -56.32 86.59 -5.42
N ASP A 532 -56.49 85.44 -4.77
CA ASP A 532 -56.45 84.11 -5.43
C ASP A 532 -57.76 83.80 -6.18
N GLY A 533 -57.78 82.68 -6.91
CA GLY A 533 -58.96 82.19 -7.64
C GLY A 533 -60.17 81.85 -6.75
N GLU A 534 -59.97 81.66 -5.43
CA GLU A 534 -61.04 81.48 -4.45
C GLU A 534 -61.52 82.80 -3.82
N GLY A 535 -60.86 83.93 -4.14
CA GLY A 535 -61.18 85.27 -3.63
C GLY A 535 -60.52 85.62 -2.30
N ARG A 536 -59.52 84.86 -1.85
CA ARG A 536 -58.70 85.20 -0.66
C ARG A 536 -57.68 86.27 -1.05
N ARG A 537 -57.46 87.27 -0.19
CA ARG A 537 -56.44 88.32 -0.45
C ARG A 537 -55.03 87.71 -0.39
N LEU A 538 -54.19 88.08 -1.35
CA LEU A 538 -52.79 87.69 -1.45
C LEU A 538 -51.89 88.82 -0.95
N ASP A 539 -50.96 88.50 -0.05
CA ASP A 539 -49.88 89.41 0.32
C ASP A 539 -48.85 89.48 -0.82
N ALA A 540 -48.50 90.70 -1.26
CA ALA A 540 -47.58 90.93 -2.36
C ALA A 540 -46.35 91.72 -1.89
N GLU A 541 -45.16 91.19 -2.17
CA GLU A 541 -43.88 91.80 -1.80
C GLU A 541 -43.52 92.89 -2.82
N ILE A 542 -43.48 94.15 -2.38
CA ILE A 542 -43.16 95.29 -3.26
C ILE A 542 -41.65 95.35 -3.50
N LYS A 543 -41.25 95.27 -4.76
CA LYS A 543 -39.86 95.37 -5.24
C LYS A 543 -39.73 96.50 -6.26
N THR A 544 -38.53 97.06 -6.35
CA THR A 544 -38.18 98.10 -7.33
C THR A 544 -37.37 97.46 -8.45
N VAL A 545 -37.78 97.64 -9.70
CA VAL A 545 -37.11 97.04 -10.88
C VAL A 545 -36.81 98.17 -11.87
N GLY A 546 -35.58 98.68 -11.82
CA GLY A 546 -35.24 99.96 -12.45
C GLY A 546 -35.97 101.10 -11.72
N GLU A 547 -36.73 101.90 -12.45
CA GLU A 547 -37.62 102.93 -11.89
C GLU A 547 -39.07 102.43 -11.71
N LYS A 548 -39.42 101.23 -12.22
CA LYS A 548 -40.77 100.65 -12.16
C LYS A 548 -41.04 99.94 -10.83
N LYS A 549 -42.31 99.88 -10.42
CA LYS A 549 -42.77 99.22 -9.18
C LYS A 549 -43.31 97.83 -9.50
N ALA A 550 -42.73 96.79 -8.91
CA ALA A 550 -43.13 95.40 -9.11
C ALA A 550 -43.74 94.80 -7.83
N TYR A 551 -44.89 94.16 -7.95
CA TYR A 551 -45.51 93.38 -6.88
C TYR A 551 -45.20 91.90 -7.16
N ALA A 552 -44.37 91.29 -6.33
CA ALA A 552 -44.04 89.86 -6.41
C ALA A 552 -44.99 89.07 -5.51
N LEU A 553 -45.74 88.13 -6.08
CA LEU A 553 -46.80 87.40 -5.40
C LEU A 553 -46.85 85.92 -5.83
N ARG A 554 -47.48 85.09 -5.00
CA ARG A 554 -47.68 83.65 -5.28
C ARG A 554 -49.13 83.27 -5.02
N SER A 555 -49.82 82.75 -6.03
CA SER A 555 -51.14 82.15 -5.87
C SER A 555 -51.01 80.67 -5.51
N THR A 556 -51.89 80.14 -4.67
CA THR A 556 -52.06 78.69 -4.49
C THR A 556 -53.10 78.09 -5.44
N THR A 557 -53.63 78.90 -6.36
CA THR A 557 -54.66 78.54 -7.35
C THR A 557 -54.14 78.79 -8.77
N ASP A 558 -54.92 78.42 -9.77
CA ASP A 558 -54.68 78.65 -11.20
C ASP A 558 -54.89 80.11 -11.66
N LYS A 559 -55.30 81.00 -10.74
CA LYS A 559 -55.66 82.38 -11.06
C LYS A 559 -55.11 83.39 -10.06
N VAL A 560 -54.91 84.61 -10.56
CA VAL A 560 -54.70 85.83 -9.77
C VAL A 560 -55.72 86.87 -10.24
N TYR A 561 -56.42 87.48 -9.29
CA TYR A 561 -57.22 88.67 -9.50
C TYR A 561 -56.52 89.89 -8.92
N ALA A 562 -56.42 90.97 -9.69
CA ALA A 562 -55.90 92.26 -9.21
C ALA A 562 -56.99 93.33 -9.31
N LEU A 563 -57.23 94.08 -8.24
CA LEU A 563 -58.22 95.15 -8.16
C LEU A 563 -57.51 96.50 -8.00
N ALA A 564 -57.63 97.37 -9.00
CA ALA A 564 -56.99 98.68 -9.03
C ALA A 564 -57.98 99.81 -8.66
N TYR A 565 -57.55 100.69 -7.76
CA TYR A 565 -58.32 101.83 -7.23
C TYR A 565 -57.40 102.98 -6.76
N GLY A 566 -58.02 104.10 -6.35
CA GLY A 566 -57.32 105.21 -5.69
C GLY A 566 -57.26 106.53 -6.48
N ALA A 567 -57.68 106.57 -7.74
CA ALA A 567 -57.64 107.79 -8.55
C ALA A 567 -58.53 108.91 -7.97
N THR A 568 -57.94 110.08 -7.73
CA THR A 568 -58.69 111.33 -7.49
C THR A 568 -59.52 111.71 -8.72
N PRO A 569 -60.70 112.33 -8.55
CA PRO A 569 -61.54 112.76 -9.68
C PRO A 569 -60.89 113.94 -10.44
N SER A 570 -60.01 113.59 -11.38
CA SER A 570 -59.51 114.43 -12.46
C SER A 570 -60.32 114.12 -13.73
N ASP A 571 -60.61 115.13 -14.55
CA ASP A 571 -61.28 114.95 -15.84
C ASP A 571 -60.35 114.39 -16.93
N ASP A 572 -59.06 114.20 -16.62
CA ASP A 572 -58.01 113.68 -17.51
C ASP A 572 -57.58 112.25 -17.09
N PRO A 573 -57.74 111.22 -17.95
CA PRO A 573 -57.49 109.83 -17.60
C PRO A 573 -55.99 109.52 -17.53
N GLN A 574 -55.46 109.39 -16.31
CA GLN A 574 -54.11 108.85 -16.10
C GLN A 574 -54.03 107.40 -16.59
N GLN A 575 -52.90 107.03 -17.19
CA GLN A 575 -52.62 105.67 -17.66
C GLN A 575 -51.42 105.07 -16.93
N SER A 576 -51.52 103.77 -16.64
CA SER A 576 -50.41 102.95 -16.14
C SER A 576 -50.15 101.81 -17.11
N GLU A 577 -48.88 101.48 -17.35
CA GLU A 577 -48.46 100.30 -18.11
C GLU A 577 -48.35 99.12 -17.15
N VAL A 578 -49.06 98.01 -17.43
CA VAL A 578 -49.04 96.79 -16.61
C VAL A 578 -48.46 95.63 -17.41
N LYS A 579 -47.47 94.95 -16.82
CA LYS A 579 -46.79 93.76 -17.37
C LYS A 579 -46.77 92.63 -16.35
N VAL A 580 -47.08 91.42 -16.77
CA VAL A 580 -47.09 90.23 -15.90
C VAL A 580 -46.17 89.16 -16.47
N VAL A 581 -45.28 88.59 -15.65
CA VAL A 581 -44.28 87.60 -16.07
C VAL A 581 -44.11 86.50 -15.02
N ILE A 582 -43.95 85.25 -15.48
CA ILE A 582 -43.45 84.12 -14.68
C ILE A 582 -41.94 83.95 -15.02
N PRO A 583 -41.02 84.02 -14.06
CA PRO A 583 -39.59 83.91 -14.32
C PRO A 583 -39.15 82.45 -14.55
N ALA A 584 -38.12 82.28 -15.37
CA ALA A 584 -37.41 81.01 -15.50
C ALA A 584 -36.47 80.82 -14.31
N VAL A 585 -36.89 80.03 -13.34
CA VAL A 585 -36.08 79.60 -12.20
C VAL A 585 -35.32 78.33 -12.59
N ILE A 586 -34.00 78.39 -12.56
CA ILE A 586 -33.11 77.24 -12.80
C ILE A 586 -32.42 76.89 -11.48
N THR A 587 -32.52 75.62 -11.06
CA THR A 587 -31.84 75.10 -9.88
C THR A 587 -30.80 74.09 -10.31
N VAL A 588 -29.54 74.35 -9.94
CA VAL A 588 -28.40 73.52 -10.30
C VAL A 588 -28.22 72.41 -9.27
N GLY A 589 -28.01 71.18 -9.72
CA GLY A 589 -27.75 70.04 -8.85
C GLY A 589 -26.38 70.16 -8.16
N ASN A 590 -26.33 69.79 -6.88
CA ASN A 590 -25.06 69.55 -6.21
C ASN A 590 -24.40 68.30 -6.79
N ALA A 591 -23.07 68.35 -6.94
CA ALA A 591 -22.27 67.26 -7.48
C ALA A 591 -21.10 66.93 -6.53
N GLN A 592 -20.55 65.72 -6.64
CA GLN A 592 -19.38 65.32 -5.86
C GLN A 592 -18.41 64.51 -6.71
N ARG A 593 -17.13 64.57 -6.36
CA ARG A 593 -16.08 63.68 -6.89
C ARG A 593 -14.91 63.54 -5.92
N THR A 594 -13.96 62.68 -6.27
CA THR A 594 -12.66 62.60 -5.59
C THR A 594 -11.65 63.59 -6.17
N TYR A 595 -10.64 63.96 -5.37
CA TYR A 595 -9.44 64.62 -5.86
C TYR A 595 -8.74 63.78 -6.94
N GLY A 596 -8.26 64.44 -8.01
CA GLY A 596 -7.66 63.78 -9.17
C GLY A 596 -8.62 62.99 -10.07
N ASP A 597 -9.93 63.02 -9.80
CA ASP A 597 -10.96 62.54 -10.73
C ASP A 597 -11.57 63.70 -11.52
N LYS A 598 -12.20 63.38 -12.66
CA LYS A 598 -12.89 64.36 -13.51
C LYS A 598 -14.17 64.90 -12.86
N ASN A 599 -14.50 66.16 -13.18
CA ASN A 599 -15.83 66.69 -12.88
C ASN A 599 -16.89 65.77 -13.51
N PRO A 600 -17.94 65.38 -12.78
CA PRO A 600 -19.10 64.70 -13.37
C PRO A 600 -19.89 65.67 -14.25
N ASP A 601 -20.76 65.13 -15.11
CA ASP A 601 -21.73 65.94 -15.85
C ASP A 601 -22.68 66.64 -14.89
N PHE A 602 -22.72 67.98 -14.92
CA PHE A 602 -23.55 68.78 -14.03
C PHE A 602 -25.01 68.82 -14.50
N THR A 603 -25.95 68.61 -13.57
CA THR A 603 -27.39 68.62 -13.83
C THR A 603 -28.05 69.92 -13.37
N TYR A 604 -29.22 70.21 -13.93
CA TYR A 604 -30.09 71.31 -13.51
C TYR A 604 -31.56 70.92 -13.73
N GLU A 605 -32.46 71.59 -13.01
CA GLU A 605 -33.90 71.56 -13.22
C GLU A 605 -34.42 72.99 -13.47
N SER A 606 -35.47 73.15 -14.29
CA SER A 606 -36.12 74.44 -14.52
C SER A 606 -37.65 74.34 -14.35
N ASN A 607 -38.27 75.40 -13.83
CA ASN A 607 -39.74 75.48 -13.66
C ASN A 607 -40.51 75.71 -14.97
N VAL A 608 -39.81 76.09 -16.05
CA VAL A 608 -40.34 76.36 -17.39
C VAL A 608 -39.38 75.82 -18.45
N GLU A 609 -39.85 75.75 -19.69
CA GLU A 609 -39.00 75.43 -20.85
C GLU A 609 -38.00 76.57 -21.12
N LEU A 610 -36.73 76.20 -21.33
CA LEU A 610 -35.64 77.16 -21.56
C LEU A 610 -35.44 77.41 -23.06
N LEU A 611 -35.40 78.69 -23.44
CA LEU A 611 -35.17 79.14 -24.81
C LEU A 611 -33.66 79.18 -25.11
N GLY A 612 -33.04 78.00 -25.03
CA GLY A 612 -31.63 77.76 -25.23
C GLY A 612 -31.09 76.62 -24.35
N LEU A 613 -29.90 76.11 -24.69
CA LEU A 613 -29.21 75.10 -23.89
C LEU A 613 -28.24 75.78 -22.91
N PRO A 614 -28.51 75.77 -21.59
CA PRO A 614 -27.60 76.32 -20.58
C PRO A 614 -26.28 75.54 -20.57
N GLU A 615 -25.19 76.27 -20.32
CA GLU A 615 -23.85 75.71 -20.16
C GLU A 615 -23.45 75.81 -18.69
N MET A 616 -23.12 74.66 -18.11
CA MET A 616 -22.76 74.53 -16.70
C MET A 616 -21.27 74.79 -16.53
N LEU A 617 -20.92 75.80 -15.72
CA LEU A 617 -19.56 76.24 -15.47
C LEU A 617 -19.17 76.02 -14.01
N CYS A 618 -18.03 75.36 -13.79
CA CYS A 618 -17.36 75.29 -12.49
C CYS A 618 -15.88 75.61 -12.69
N VAL A 619 -15.28 76.39 -11.78
CA VAL A 619 -13.86 76.78 -11.85
C VAL A 619 -12.90 75.65 -11.47
N ALA A 620 -13.43 74.56 -10.89
CA ALA A 620 -12.64 73.40 -10.49
C ALA A 620 -12.32 72.47 -11.65
N ASN A 621 -11.13 71.87 -11.61
CA ASN A 621 -10.59 70.90 -12.57
C ASN A 621 -9.92 69.72 -11.81
N GLU A 622 -9.40 68.73 -12.53
CA GLU A 622 -8.77 67.51 -11.95
C GLU A 622 -7.67 67.82 -10.90
N LEU A 623 -6.97 68.97 -11.04
CA LEU A 623 -5.91 69.45 -10.14
C LEU A 623 -6.42 70.26 -8.94
N SER A 624 -7.71 70.58 -8.88
CA SER A 624 -8.27 71.43 -7.81
C SER A 624 -8.35 70.67 -6.50
N VAL A 625 -7.82 71.29 -5.43
CA VAL A 625 -7.71 70.72 -4.08
C VAL A 625 -9.05 70.35 -3.46
N VAL A 626 -9.01 69.53 -2.41
CA VAL A 626 -10.19 69.19 -1.60
C VAL A 626 -10.86 70.45 -1.05
N GLY A 627 -12.18 70.54 -1.23
CA GLY A 627 -12.97 71.73 -0.90
C GLY A 627 -14.32 71.77 -1.65
N GLU A 628 -15.02 72.90 -1.52
CA GLU A 628 -16.31 73.16 -2.16
C GLU A 628 -16.19 74.27 -3.21
N TYR A 629 -16.76 74.04 -4.39
CA TYR A 629 -16.64 74.92 -5.55
C TYR A 629 -18.03 75.23 -6.14
N PRO A 630 -18.36 76.50 -6.42
CA PRO A 630 -19.67 76.85 -6.97
C PRO A 630 -19.83 76.37 -8.41
N ILE A 631 -21.00 75.79 -8.69
CA ILE A 631 -21.47 75.45 -10.04
C ILE A 631 -22.43 76.57 -10.48
N THR A 632 -22.12 77.17 -11.63
CA THR A 632 -22.75 78.37 -12.17
C THR A 632 -23.27 78.10 -13.59
N ILE A 633 -24.09 79.01 -14.12
CA ILE A 633 -24.67 78.89 -15.47
C ILE A 633 -24.17 80.04 -16.34
N ASN A 634 -23.72 79.74 -17.56
CA ASN A 634 -23.54 80.76 -18.59
C ASN A 634 -24.90 81.23 -19.11
N LEU A 635 -25.35 82.39 -18.64
CA LEU A 635 -26.64 82.98 -19.01
C LEU A 635 -26.70 83.50 -20.46
N GLU A 636 -25.56 83.71 -21.13
CA GLU A 636 -25.52 84.18 -22.53
C GLU A 636 -26.15 83.19 -23.53
N ARG A 637 -26.46 81.97 -23.07
CA ARG A 637 -27.05 80.89 -23.87
C ARG A 637 -28.56 80.72 -23.69
N ILE A 638 -29.21 81.57 -22.87
CA ILE A 638 -30.62 81.43 -22.47
C ILE A 638 -31.37 82.73 -22.79
N ASN A 639 -32.41 82.66 -23.62
CA ASN A 639 -33.11 83.86 -24.12
C ASN A 639 -34.44 84.17 -23.38
N ASN A 640 -34.74 83.50 -22.26
CA ASN A 640 -35.92 83.79 -21.45
C ASN A 640 -35.83 85.20 -20.83
N THR A 641 -36.92 85.97 -20.88
CA THR A 641 -36.94 87.41 -20.55
C THR A 641 -36.58 87.76 -19.10
N LEU A 642 -36.71 86.81 -18.17
CA LEU A 642 -36.31 86.95 -16.77
C LEU A 642 -35.87 85.57 -16.25
N VAL A 643 -34.63 85.46 -15.78
CA VAL A 643 -34.03 84.22 -15.27
C VAL A 643 -33.58 84.42 -13.82
N VAL A 644 -33.78 83.40 -12.99
CA VAL A 644 -33.28 83.31 -11.60
C VAL A 644 -32.51 82.01 -11.46
N VAL A 645 -31.27 82.07 -10.94
CA VAL A 645 -30.41 80.88 -10.79
C VAL A 645 -30.14 80.58 -9.33
N ASN A 646 -30.44 79.36 -8.91
CA ASN A 646 -29.96 78.78 -7.66
C ASN A 646 -28.71 77.94 -7.97
N SER A 647 -27.52 78.43 -7.59
CA SER A 647 -26.26 77.72 -7.80
C SER A 647 -26.12 76.47 -6.93
N GLY A 648 -25.54 75.42 -7.51
CA GLY A 648 -25.15 74.20 -6.82
C GLY A 648 -23.68 74.23 -6.39
N ILE A 649 -23.25 73.21 -5.67
CA ILE A 649 -21.88 73.04 -5.18
C ILE A 649 -21.30 71.73 -5.71
N LEU A 650 -20.06 71.78 -6.18
CA LEU A 650 -19.20 70.63 -6.39
C LEU A 650 -18.34 70.41 -5.15
N THR A 651 -18.57 69.34 -4.40
CA THR A 651 -17.68 68.91 -3.30
C THR A 651 -16.58 68.01 -3.86
N ILE A 652 -15.31 68.39 -3.66
CA ILE A 652 -14.14 67.54 -3.94
C ILE A 652 -13.74 66.83 -2.65
N ASN A 653 -14.00 65.54 -2.58
CA ASN A 653 -13.63 64.65 -1.48
C ASN A 653 -12.16 64.20 -1.60
N LYS A 654 -11.53 63.88 -0.47
CA LYS A 654 -10.15 63.35 -0.42
C LYS A 654 -10.01 62.04 -1.18
N ALA A 655 -8.88 61.87 -1.87
CA ALA A 655 -8.50 60.61 -2.49
C ALA A 655 -7.91 59.62 -1.47
N PRO A 656 -8.19 58.31 -1.56
CA PRO A 656 -7.56 57.32 -0.70
C PRO A 656 -6.08 57.16 -1.05
N LEU A 657 -5.20 57.30 -0.07
CA LEU A 657 -3.77 57.01 -0.19
C LEU A 657 -3.38 55.97 0.85
N THR A 658 -2.69 54.92 0.42
CA THR A 658 -2.15 53.88 1.30
C THR A 658 -0.68 54.18 1.59
N VAL A 659 -0.30 54.14 2.87
CA VAL A 659 1.06 54.24 3.38
C VAL A 659 1.45 52.89 3.99
N SER A 660 2.44 52.21 3.43
CA SER A 660 2.91 50.89 3.90
C SER A 660 4.31 50.95 4.50
N GLY A 661 4.49 50.27 5.63
CA GLY A 661 5.73 50.26 6.41
C GLY A 661 6.83 49.30 5.93
N GLY A 662 6.74 48.77 4.70
CA GLY A 662 7.72 47.88 4.09
C GLY A 662 7.87 46.49 4.75
N THR A 663 8.91 45.76 4.35
CA THR A 663 9.38 44.54 5.00
C THR A 663 10.90 44.53 5.03
N TYR A 664 11.48 44.36 6.22
CA TYR A 664 12.91 44.45 6.48
C TYR A 664 13.43 43.17 7.14
N ALA A 665 14.73 42.93 7.01
CA ALA A 665 15.42 41.84 7.69
C ALA A 665 16.79 42.28 8.20
N MET A 666 17.23 41.70 9.31
CA MET A 666 18.54 41.86 9.95
C MET A 666 18.83 40.60 10.78
N ASN A 667 20.05 40.39 11.27
CA ASN A 667 20.31 39.36 12.29
C ASN A 667 20.47 39.99 13.68
N GLU A 668 20.32 39.17 14.71
CA GLU A 668 20.62 39.57 16.09
C GLU A 668 22.09 40.02 16.22
N GLY A 669 22.30 41.25 16.71
CA GLY A 669 23.60 41.92 16.77
C GLY A 669 23.87 42.91 15.63
N ASP A 670 23.12 42.87 14.52
CA ASP A 670 23.23 43.86 13.44
C ASP A 670 22.65 45.22 13.86
N ALA A 671 23.02 46.30 13.16
CA ALA A 671 22.37 47.59 13.33
C ALA A 671 20.96 47.59 12.70
N LEU A 672 20.03 48.33 13.30
CA LEU A 672 18.67 48.49 12.74
C LEU A 672 18.73 49.10 11.32
N PRO A 673 17.98 48.55 10.35
CA PRO A 673 17.90 49.11 9.01
C PRO A 673 17.10 50.43 9.00
N THR A 674 17.41 51.31 8.04
CA THR A 674 16.64 52.55 7.83
C THR A 674 15.26 52.22 7.25
N PHE A 675 14.20 52.48 8.04
CA PHE A 675 12.82 52.33 7.59
C PHE A 675 12.40 53.48 6.66
N ALA A 676 11.60 53.19 5.64
CA ALA A 676 11.05 54.14 4.68
C ALA A 676 9.56 53.82 4.41
N ALA A 677 8.75 54.86 4.24
CA ALA A 677 7.35 54.70 3.85
C ALA A 677 7.25 54.43 2.34
N GLU A 678 6.45 53.43 1.98
CA GLU A 678 5.98 53.22 0.61
C GLU A 678 4.57 53.78 0.45
N TYR A 679 4.24 54.30 -0.73
CA TYR A 679 2.97 55.00 -1.00
C TYR A 679 2.27 54.44 -2.24
N SER A 680 0.95 54.30 -2.18
CA SER A 680 0.13 53.88 -3.31
C SER A 680 -1.24 54.56 -3.30
N GLY A 681 -1.61 55.17 -4.43
CA GLY A 681 -2.87 55.95 -4.57
C GLY A 681 -2.69 57.43 -4.93
N PHE A 682 -1.47 57.92 -5.09
CA PHE A 682 -1.22 59.29 -5.57
C PHE A 682 -1.89 59.53 -6.93
N LYS A 683 -2.37 60.77 -7.11
CA LYS A 683 -3.07 61.31 -8.29
C LYS A 683 -2.24 62.45 -8.84
N ASN A 684 -2.57 62.97 -10.03
CA ASN A 684 -2.02 64.22 -10.57
C ASN A 684 -0.47 64.33 -10.72
N SER A 685 0.27 63.24 -10.45
CA SER A 685 1.73 63.20 -10.27
C SER A 685 2.25 63.77 -8.93
N ASP A 686 1.37 63.92 -7.95
CA ASP A 686 1.71 64.20 -6.55
C ASP A 686 2.65 63.11 -5.98
N ALA A 687 3.51 63.49 -5.03
CA ALA A 687 4.51 62.64 -4.41
C ALA A 687 4.49 62.71 -2.88
N ALA A 688 5.42 62.01 -2.22
CA ALA A 688 5.51 62.00 -0.75
C ALA A 688 5.74 63.42 -0.18
N GLU A 689 6.44 64.27 -0.92
CA GLU A 689 6.73 65.66 -0.58
C GLU A 689 5.48 66.56 -0.49
N ASP A 690 4.37 66.17 -1.12
CA ASP A 690 3.11 66.92 -1.12
C ASP A 690 2.20 66.59 0.09
N LEU A 691 2.65 65.71 0.99
CA LEU A 691 1.99 65.44 2.26
C LEU A 691 2.26 66.58 3.26
N THR A 692 1.20 67.13 3.87
CA THR A 692 1.30 68.27 4.80
C THR A 692 2.02 67.93 6.10
N THR A 693 2.17 66.63 6.40
CA THR A 693 3.13 66.09 7.38
C THR A 693 3.52 64.68 6.95
N GLN A 694 4.79 64.32 7.08
CA GLN A 694 5.26 62.97 6.75
C GLN A 694 4.88 61.94 7.83
N PRO A 695 4.53 60.69 7.46
CA PRO A 695 4.41 59.59 8.39
C PRO A 695 5.79 59.19 8.96
N THR A 696 5.78 58.66 10.18
CA THR A 696 6.95 58.14 10.89
C THR A 696 6.85 56.62 11.03
N LEU A 697 7.96 55.92 10.80
CA LEU A 697 8.08 54.48 10.97
C LEU A 697 8.90 54.19 12.22
N THR A 698 8.39 53.33 13.09
CA THR A 698 9.05 52.95 14.35
C THR A 698 8.91 51.46 14.62
N THR A 699 9.78 50.89 15.44
CA THR A 699 9.67 49.50 15.91
C THR A 699 10.10 49.42 17.37
N THR A 700 9.67 48.37 18.07
CA THR A 700 10.16 48.04 19.41
C THR A 700 11.46 47.24 19.40
N ALA A 701 11.93 46.80 18.21
CA ALA A 701 13.19 46.09 18.06
C ALA A 701 14.41 47.01 18.28
N THR A 702 15.52 46.37 18.65
CA THR A 702 16.85 46.95 18.84
C THR A 702 17.90 46.02 18.22
N SER A 703 19.16 46.45 18.13
CA SER A 703 20.28 45.57 17.73
C SER A 703 20.49 44.35 18.65
N GLU A 704 19.99 44.41 19.89
CA GLU A 704 20.06 43.32 20.88
C GLU A 704 18.76 42.49 20.95
N SER A 705 17.78 42.76 20.08
CA SER A 705 16.52 42.01 20.07
C SER A 705 16.72 40.60 19.53
N GLY A 706 16.19 39.62 20.25
CA GLY A 706 16.30 38.21 19.87
C GLY A 706 15.53 37.85 18.59
N PRO A 707 15.76 36.66 18.02
CA PRO A 707 15.15 36.26 16.75
C PRO A 707 13.62 36.24 16.82
N GLY A 708 12.96 36.79 15.79
CA GLY A 708 11.51 36.95 15.77
C GLY A 708 11.03 37.95 14.72
N THR A 709 9.72 38.15 14.63
CA THR A 709 9.12 39.21 13.81
C THR A 709 8.62 40.33 14.69
N TYR A 710 9.09 41.55 14.43
CA TYR A 710 8.72 42.77 15.12
C TYR A 710 7.93 43.67 14.18
N GLU A 711 6.93 44.39 14.68
CA GLU A 711 6.15 45.32 13.86
C GLU A 711 7.00 46.56 13.52
N VAL A 712 6.84 47.09 12.30
CA VAL A 712 7.27 48.44 11.92
C VAL A 712 6.01 49.30 11.81
N THR A 713 5.61 49.89 12.94
CA THR A 713 4.38 50.67 13.08
C THR A 713 4.47 51.97 12.27
N VAL A 714 3.48 52.22 11.42
CA VAL A 714 3.33 53.45 10.62
C VAL A 714 2.42 54.43 11.36
N ALA A 715 2.98 55.53 11.87
CA ALA A 715 2.28 56.50 12.71
C ALA A 715 2.36 57.93 12.15
N GLY A 716 1.37 58.77 12.47
CA GLY A 716 1.33 60.16 12.01
C GLY A 716 1.10 60.30 10.50
N GLY A 717 1.61 61.39 9.93
CA GLY A 717 1.37 61.76 8.53
C GLY A 717 -0.01 62.38 8.30
N GLU A 718 -0.07 63.44 7.49
CA GLU A 718 -1.29 64.17 7.12
C GLU A 718 -1.22 64.65 5.67
N ALA A 719 -2.38 64.90 5.05
CA ALA A 719 -2.50 65.46 3.71
C ALA A 719 -3.76 66.30 3.55
N GLN A 720 -3.66 67.36 2.75
CA GLN A 720 -4.81 68.18 2.33
C GLN A 720 -5.74 67.38 1.40
N ASN A 721 -5.18 66.77 0.36
CA ASN A 721 -5.95 66.14 -0.72
C ASN A 721 -6.21 64.63 -0.52
N TYR A 722 -5.56 64.00 0.46
CA TYR A 722 -5.59 62.56 0.66
C TYR A 722 -6.08 62.14 2.04
N GLU A 723 -6.73 60.97 2.10
CA GLU A 723 -7.11 60.30 3.33
C GLU A 723 -6.24 59.05 3.52
N LEU A 724 -5.52 58.98 4.65
CA LEU A 724 -4.36 58.10 4.80
C LEU A 724 -4.72 56.77 5.47
N THR A 725 -4.77 55.71 4.67
CA THR A 725 -4.80 54.33 5.15
C THR A 725 -3.38 53.89 5.50
N ARG A 726 -3.15 53.42 6.72
CA ARG A 726 -1.82 53.03 7.21
C ARG A 726 -1.74 51.51 7.36
N VAL A 727 -0.69 50.92 6.80
CA VAL A 727 -0.42 49.47 6.85
C VAL A 727 0.94 49.27 7.49
N ASN A 728 0.95 48.69 8.69
CA ASN A 728 2.19 48.43 9.42
C ASN A 728 3.08 47.45 8.65
N GLY A 729 4.38 47.74 8.65
CA GLY A 729 5.40 46.85 8.10
C GLY A 729 5.88 45.83 9.12
N LYS A 730 6.92 45.09 8.75
CA LYS A 730 7.55 44.09 9.63
C LYS A 730 9.08 44.08 9.49
N LEU A 731 9.75 43.86 10.60
CA LEU A 731 11.18 43.59 10.70
C LEU A 731 11.36 42.15 11.17
N VAL A 732 12.00 41.32 10.34
CA VAL A 732 12.35 39.94 10.69
C VAL A 732 13.79 39.91 11.20
N VAL A 733 13.97 39.59 12.49
CA VAL A 733 15.29 39.40 13.09
C VAL A 733 15.66 37.93 12.99
N GLY A 734 16.72 37.65 12.23
CA GLY A 734 17.31 36.34 12.02
C GLY A 734 18.25 35.90 13.14
N ASN A 735 18.49 34.60 13.20
CA ASN A 735 19.41 33.96 14.14
C ASN A 735 20.87 34.16 13.69
N ASN A 736 21.70 34.77 14.53
CA ASN A 736 23.14 34.89 14.28
C ASN A 736 23.86 33.58 14.67
N SER A 737 23.69 32.57 13.80
CA SER A 737 24.02 31.16 14.08
C SER A 737 24.80 30.51 12.93
N TYR A 738 25.73 29.65 13.31
CA TYR A 738 26.74 29.07 12.42
C TYR A 738 26.78 27.54 12.57
N THR A 739 27.27 26.84 11.54
CA THR A 739 27.34 25.38 11.53
C THR A 739 28.60 24.90 12.24
N LEU A 740 28.41 24.18 13.34
CA LEU A 740 29.42 23.36 14.00
C LEU A 740 29.39 21.94 13.41
N THR A 741 30.46 21.54 12.75
CA THR A 741 30.60 20.23 12.10
C THR A 741 31.66 19.41 12.81
N TYR A 742 31.27 18.25 13.35
CA TYR A 742 32.18 17.22 13.83
C TYR A 742 32.47 16.25 12.68
N THR A 743 33.75 16.08 12.36
CA THR A 743 34.23 15.16 11.33
C THR A 743 35.14 14.09 11.93
N VAL A 744 35.00 12.84 11.50
CA VAL A 744 35.82 11.71 11.94
C VAL A 744 36.42 11.03 10.71
N ASP A 745 37.74 10.84 10.71
CA ASP A 745 38.50 10.29 9.56
C ASP A 745 38.20 11.04 8.23
N GLY A 746 37.85 12.32 8.31
CA GLY A 746 37.47 13.18 7.18
C GLY A 746 36.01 13.10 6.72
N GLN A 747 35.18 12.23 7.30
CA GLN A 747 33.74 12.13 7.04
C GLN A 747 32.93 12.90 8.09
N THR A 748 31.76 13.44 7.71
CA THR A 748 30.87 14.11 8.67
C THR A 748 30.26 13.10 9.65
N TYR A 749 30.53 13.27 10.93
CA TYR A 749 29.92 12.49 12.02
C TYR A 749 28.64 13.15 12.54
N LYS A 750 28.66 14.47 12.72
CA LYS A 750 27.52 15.27 13.19
C LYS A 750 27.66 16.71 12.70
N ALA A 751 26.55 17.35 12.33
CA ALA A 751 26.48 18.79 12.11
C ALA A 751 25.35 19.38 12.97
N THR A 752 25.52 20.60 13.47
CA THR A 752 24.51 21.31 14.26
C THR A 752 24.68 22.81 14.08
N VAL A 753 23.57 23.53 13.92
CA VAL A 753 23.58 25.00 13.88
C VAL A 753 23.56 25.54 15.31
N VAL A 754 24.52 26.40 15.64
CA VAL A 754 24.73 26.94 16.99
C VAL A 754 24.88 28.45 16.93
N ARG A 755 24.21 29.18 17.82
CA ARG A 755 24.29 30.64 17.93
C ARG A 755 25.69 31.09 18.33
N ALA A 756 26.21 32.14 17.70
CA ALA A 756 27.50 32.73 18.07
C ALA A 756 27.54 33.15 19.56
N GLY A 757 28.70 32.98 20.19
CA GLY A 757 28.92 33.20 21.62
C GLY A 757 28.48 32.06 22.54
N THR A 758 27.71 31.07 22.06
CA THR A 758 27.27 29.92 22.88
C THR A 758 28.47 29.08 23.33
N PRO A 759 28.65 28.79 24.65
CA PRO A 759 29.70 27.91 25.12
C PRO A 759 29.57 26.49 24.53
N LEU A 760 30.66 25.99 23.95
CA LEU A 760 30.69 24.65 23.35
C LEU A 760 31.17 23.61 24.37
N LYS A 761 30.49 22.47 24.40
CA LYS A 761 30.95 21.28 25.10
C LYS A 761 31.55 20.31 24.08
N ALA A 762 32.63 19.63 24.44
CA ALA A 762 33.13 18.53 23.63
C ALA A 762 32.04 17.45 23.46
N GLU A 763 31.84 17.02 22.21
CA GLU A 763 30.89 15.96 21.88
C GLU A 763 31.36 14.62 22.48
N THR A 764 30.42 13.72 22.74
CA THR A 764 30.72 12.35 23.17
C THR A 764 31.64 11.64 22.16
N ALA A 765 32.60 10.88 22.67
CA ALA A 765 33.55 10.17 21.82
C ALA A 765 32.85 8.98 21.12
N PRO A 766 32.88 8.89 19.78
CA PRO A 766 32.29 7.76 19.06
C PRO A 766 33.07 6.47 19.31
N THR A 767 32.37 5.35 19.35
CA THR A 767 32.94 4.01 19.53
C THR A 767 33.02 3.27 18.19
N LYS A 768 34.15 2.62 17.92
CA LYS A 768 34.37 1.77 16.73
C LYS A 768 35.18 0.54 17.17
N GLU A 769 34.63 -0.64 16.95
CA GLU A 769 35.27 -1.90 17.38
C GLU A 769 36.67 -2.06 16.77
N GLY A 770 37.66 -2.36 17.62
CA GLY A 770 39.05 -2.49 17.20
C GLY A 770 39.81 -1.18 16.92
N TYR A 771 39.23 -0.02 17.27
CA TYR A 771 39.90 1.28 17.15
C TYR A 771 39.74 2.13 18.42
N THR A 772 40.74 2.97 18.72
CA THR A 772 40.71 3.99 19.76
C THR A 772 40.45 5.36 19.13
N PHE A 773 39.48 6.10 19.65
CA PHE A 773 39.21 7.47 19.22
C PHE A 773 40.29 8.42 19.77
N SER A 774 40.91 9.21 18.90
CA SER A 774 42.03 10.10 19.25
C SER A 774 41.63 11.35 20.04
N GLY A 775 40.32 11.65 20.13
CA GLY A 775 39.78 12.85 20.73
C GLY A 775 39.26 13.85 19.68
N TRP A 776 38.70 14.96 20.16
CA TRP A 776 38.24 16.06 19.32
C TRP A 776 39.30 17.18 19.30
N ASP A 777 39.90 17.39 18.15
CA ASP A 777 40.91 18.41 17.88
C ASP A 777 40.31 19.81 17.75
N ASN A 778 41.00 20.80 18.31
CA ASN A 778 40.72 22.25 18.18
C ASN A 778 39.25 22.69 18.42
N VAL A 779 38.56 22.09 19.39
CA VAL A 779 37.21 22.54 19.83
C VAL A 779 37.29 23.96 20.43
N PRO A 780 36.61 24.98 19.87
CA PRO A 780 36.58 26.32 20.44
C PRO A 780 35.80 26.35 21.78
N ALA A 781 36.15 27.25 22.69
CA ALA A 781 35.45 27.36 23.97
C ALA A 781 34.00 27.88 23.85
N ASN A 782 33.78 28.83 22.93
CA ASN A 782 32.47 29.35 22.53
C ASN A 782 32.36 29.28 21.00
N MET A 783 31.14 29.19 20.47
CA MET A 783 30.90 29.26 19.03
C MET A 783 31.34 30.63 18.49
N PRO A 784 32.24 30.71 17.49
CA PRO A 784 32.65 31.97 16.88
C PRO A 784 31.59 32.48 15.88
N ALA A 785 31.90 33.58 15.20
CA ALA A 785 31.06 34.19 14.17
C ALA A 785 31.34 33.61 12.75
N ASP A 786 31.68 32.32 12.69
CA ASP A 786 31.95 31.58 11.46
C ASP A 786 31.72 30.06 11.65
N ASN A 787 31.71 29.30 10.54
CA ASN A 787 31.45 27.87 10.56
C ASN A 787 32.67 27.08 11.05
N VAL A 788 32.48 26.23 12.06
CA VAL A 788 33.57 25.49 12.72
C VAL A 788 33.58 24.03 12.24
N VAL A 789 34.78 23.51 11.93
CA VAL A 789 34.99 22.08 11.67
C VAL A 789 35.93 21.49 12.71
N VAL A 790 35.35 20.77 13.67
CA VAL A 790 36.06 19.94 14.65
C VAL A 790 36.43 18.60 14.01
N LYS A 791 37.62 18.07 14.31
CA LYS A 791 38.14 16.83 13.74
C LYS A 791 38.44 15.81 14.83
N GLY A 792 38.13 14.55 14.55
CA GLY A 792 38.63 13.41 15.31
C GLY A 792 39.13 12.33 14.35
N THR A 793 39.87 11.36 14.87
CA THR A 793 40.34 10.20 14.08
C THR A 793 40.26 8.91 14.88
N PHE A 794 40.22 7.79 14.18
CA PHE A 794 40.35 6.47 14.78
C PHE A 794 41.75 5.90 14.54
N VAL A 795 42.47 5.63 15.63
CA VAL A 795 43.73 4.88 15.61
C VAL A 795 43.39 3.39 15.73
N VAL A 796 43.94 2.54 14.86
CA VAL A 796 43.71 1.09 14.92
C VAL A 796 44.34 0.49 16.18
N ASN A 797 43.62 -0.37 16.88
CA ASN A 797 44.14 -1.08 18.05
C ASN A 797 45.04 -2.24 17.59
N ARG A 798 45.98 -2.62 18.45
CA ARG A 798 46.90 -3.73 18.22
C ARG A 798 46.69 -4.77 19.30
N TYR A 799 46.57 -6.03 18.89
CA TYR A 799 46.28 -7.18 19.76
C TYR A 799 47.30 -8.29 19.54
N LYS A 800 47.41 -9.21 20.50
CA LYS A 800 48.36 -10.33 20.47
C LYS A 800 47.68 -11.66 20.11
N ALA A 801 48.17 -12.33 19.08
CA ALA A 801 47.92 -13.75 18.86
C ALA A 801 49.08 -14.58 19.45
N THR A 802 48.75 -15.56 20.29
CA THR A 802 49.72 -16.40 21.01
C THR A 802 49.53 -17.86 20.59
N PHE A 803 50.58 -18.49 20.06
CA PHE A 803 50.57 -19.89 19.64
C PHE A 803 51.33 -20.75 20.65
N VAL A 804 50.66 -21.77 21.18
CA VAL A 804 51.08 -22.55 22.35
C VAL A 804 51.26 -24.03 22.00
N VAL A 805 52.37 -24.63 22.40
CA VAL A 805 52.71 -26.06 22.20
C VAL A 805 53.00 -26.67 23.57
N ASP A 806 52.32 -27.77 23.91
CA ASP A 806 52.47 -28.49 25.19
C ASP A 806 52.45 -27.54 26.41
N GLY A 807 51.54 -26.57 26.40
CA GLY A 807 51.35 -25.57 27.47
C GLY A 807 52.38 -24.41 27.50
N ASN A 808 53.33 -24.38 26.57
CA ASN A 808 54.38 -23.35 26.49
C ASN A 808 54.20 -22.47 25.25
N VAL A 809 54.51 -21.17 25.36
CA VAL A 809 54.44 -20.25 24.21
C VAL A 809 55.52 -20.60 23.19
N PHE A 810 55.10 -20.88 21.96
CA PHE A 810 55.95 -21.20 20.81
C PHE A 810 56.17 -19.97 19.91
N ASN A 811 55.13 -19.17 19.69
CA ASN A 811 55.19 -17.95 18.89
C ASN A 811 54.19 -16.91 19.40
N GLU A 812 54.55 -15.62 19.29
CA GLU A 812 53.64 -14.50 19.50
C GLU A 812 53.66 -13.59 18.26
N GLN A 813 52.50 -13.05 17.91
CA GLN A 813 52.34 -12.04 16.86
C GLN A 813 51.54 -10.87 17.42
N THR A 814 52.02 -9.63 17.26
CA THR A 814 51.26 -8.43 17.65
C THR A 814 50.86 -7.67 16.40
N LEU A 815 49.57 -7.75 16.07
CA LEU A 815 49.01 -7.32 14.80
C LEU A 815 47.91 -6.27 15.01
N ASP A 816 47.68 -5.48 13.98
CA ASP A 816 46.66 -4.45 13.96
C ASP A 816 45.30 -5.11 13.68
N TYR A 817 44.23 -4.64 14.33
CA TYR A 817 42.89 -5.19 14.18
C TYR A 817 42.47 -5.35 12.70
N GLY A 818 41.91 -6.52 12.36
CA GLY A 818 41.45 -6.84 11.01
C GLY A 818 42.55 -7.17 9.99
N THR A 819 43.84 -7.11 10.35
CA THR A 819 44.92 -7.60 9.47
C THR A 819 44.93 -9.12 9.41
N ALA A 820 45.39 -9.69 8.29
CA ALA A 820 45.41 -11.15 8.08
C ALA A 820 46.32 -11.85 9.11
N LEU A 821 45.77 -12.83 9.80
CA LEU A 821 46.48 -13.61 10.82
C LEU A 821 46.91 -14.95 10.23
N THR A 822 48.21 -15.24 10.24
CA THR A 822 48.77 -16.49 9.71
C THR A 822 49.39 -17.32 10.82
N ALA A 823 48.89 -18.55 10.99
CA ALA A 823 49.45 -19.48 11.96
C ALA A 823 50.89 -19.88 11.58
N PRO A 824 51.81 -20.01 12.54
CA PRO A 824 53.18 -20.41 12.27
C PRO A 824 53.28 -21.88 11.88
N GLU A 825 54.38 -22.26 11.22
CA GLU A 825 54.71 -23.66 10.96
C GLU A 825 54.91 -24.39 12.32
N PRO A 826 54.26 -25.56 12.53
CA PRO A 826 54.33 -26.27 13.80
C PRO A 826 55.70 -26.91 14.03
N PRO A 827 56.16 -27.03 15.28
CA PRO A 827 57.35 -27.82 15.57
C PRO A 827 57.08 -29.31 15.31
N ALA A 828 58.04 -30.00 14.70
CA ALA A 828 57.98 -31.46 14.52
C ALA A 828 58.06 -32.16 15.89
N LYS A 829 57.19 -33.16 16.10
CA LYS A 829 57.06 -33.89 17.37
C LYS A 829 57.15 -35.39 17.08
N GLU A 830 58.23 -36.03 17.55
CA GLU A 830 58.51 -37.44 17.25
C GLU A 830 57.37 -38.36 17.70
N GLY A 831 56.91 -39.24 16.80
CA GLY A 831 55.83 -40.18 17.08
C GLY A 831 54.42 -39.58 17.07
N TYR A 832 54.27 -38.31 16.67
CA TYR A 832 52.98 -37.63 16.50
C TYR A 832 52.87 -36.99 15.10
N THR A 833 51.64 -36.74 14.66
CA THR A 833 51.31 -35.95 13.48
C THR A 833 50.60 -34.68 13.93
N PHE A 834 51.01 -33.52 13.41
CA PHE A 834 50.32 -32.28 13.69
C PHE A 834 48.97 -32.22 12.96
N VAL A 835 47.90 -31.85 13.68
CA VAL A 835 46.53 -31.81 13.17
C VAL A 835 46.12 -30.37 12.82
N GLY A 836 46.52 -29.40 13.64
CA GLY A 836 46.15 -28.00 13.48
C GLY A 836 46.40 -27.19 14.75
N TRP A 837 46.24 -25.86 14.66
CA TRP A 837 46.28 -24.94 15.82
C TRP A 837 44.88 -24.74 16.45
N GLY A 838 43.89 -25.56 16.06
CA GLY A 838 42.47 -25.28 16.24
C GLY A 838 41.93 -24.31 15.18
N ASP A 839 40.77 -23.72 15.46
CA ASP A 839 40.11 -22.75 14.58
C ASP A 839 40.79 -21.37 14.67
N VAL A 840 41.87 -21.19 13.91
CA VAL A 840 42.60 -19.92 13.83
C VAL A 840 41.78 -18.90 13.04
N ALA A 841 41.50 -17.74 13.65
CA ALA A 841 40.80 -16.65 12.98
C ALA A 841 41.60 -16.15 11.76
N ALA A 842 40.93 -15.94 10.63
CA ALA A 842 41.58 -15.50 9.38
C ALA A 842 42.17 -14.07 9.44
N THR A 843 41.71 -13.27 10.40
CA THR A 843 42.18 -11.90 10.67
C THR A 843 42.27 -11.67 12.17
N MET A 844 43.12 -10.75 12.61
CA MET A 844 43.32 -10.43 14.02
C MET A 844 42.02 -9.86 14.63
N PRO A 845 41.41 -10.53 15.63
CA PRO A 845 40.17 -10.08 16.27
C PRO A 845 40.39 -8.86 17.18
N ALA A 846 39.31 -8.36 17.79
CA ALA A 846 39.33 -7.19 18.67
C ALA A 846 39.86 -7.48 20.11
N GLU A 847 40.57 -8.58 20.30
CA GLU A 847 41.07 -9.06 21.60
C GLU A 847 42.36 -9.90 21.44
N ASP A 848 43.08 -10.11 22.54
CA ASP A 848 44.24 -11.01 22.59
C ASP A 848 43.76 -12.48 22.59
N VAL A 849 44.25 -13.28 21.64
CA VAL A 849 43.80 -14.68 21.42
C VAL A 849 44.94 -15.69 21.57
N THR A 850 44.59 -16.90 22.01
CA THR A 850 45.55 -18.00 22.24
C THR A 850 45.11 -19.27 21.50
N TYR A 851 45.98 -19.81 20.66
CA TYR A 851 45.78 -21.02 19.88
C TYR A 851 46.72 -22.13 20.35
N THR A 852 46.22 -23.35 20.48
CA THR A 852 46.99 -24.49 21.02
C THR A 852 47.20 -25.55 19.95
N ALA A 853 48.45 -25.99 19.76
CA ALA A 853 48.80 -27.04 18.81
C ALA A 853 48.15 -28.38 19.17
N GLN A 854 47.45 -28.96 18.22
CA GLN A 854 46.81 -30.27 18.32
C GLN A 854 47.66 -31.30 17.58
N TYR A 855 47.92 -32.43 18.23
CA TYR A 855 48.72 -33.54 17.70
C TYR A 855 47.97 -34.86 17.86
N SER A 856 47.89 -35.65 16.80
CA SER A 856 47.46 -37.05 16.84
C SER A 856 48.67 -37.95 17.08
N ILE A 857 48.50 -39.02 17.86
CA ILE A 857 49.56 -39.99 18.12
C ILE A 857 49.67 -40.96 16.92
N ASN A 858 50.89 -41.18 16.44
CA ASN A 858 51.11 -42.04 15.27
C ASN A 858 50.92 -43.52 15.63
N GLN A 859 50.60 -44.32 14.62
CA GLN A 859 50.50 -45.78 14.73
C GLN A 859 51.52 -46.47 13.85
N TYR A 860 52.11 -47.54 14.39
CA TYR A 860 53.15 -48.35 13.76
C TYR A 860 52.82 -49.84 13.90
N LYS A 861 53.35 -50.66 12.98
CA LYS A 861 53.10 -52.11 12.96
C LYS A 861 54.17 -52.88 13.72
N LEU A 862 53.74 -53.73 14.63
CA LEU A 862 54.54 -54.79 15.22
C LEU A 862 54.23 -56.10 14.51
N THR A 863 55.21 -56.63 13.77
CA THR A 863 55.12 -57.89 13.03
C THR A 863 55.89 -58.97 13.76
N TYR A 864 55.22 -60.08 14.06
CA TYR A 864 55.83 -61.29 14.61
C TYR A 864 56.10 -62.28 13.47
N THR A 865 57.33 -62.75 13.34
CA THR A 865 57.73 -63.75 12.34
C THR A 865 58.28 -65.03 12.98
N VAL A 866 57.97 -66.18 12.37
CA VAL A 866 58.41 -67.51 12.82
C VAL A 866 59.02 -68.24 11.63
N ASP A 867 60.26 -68.71 11.78
CA ASP A 867 61.04 -69.37 10.71
C ASP A 867 61.15 -68.56 9.40
N GLY A 868 60.93 -67.24 9.48
CA GLY A 868 60.93 -66.29 8.35
C GLY A 868 59.54 -65.90 7.82
N GLU A 869 58.49 -66.67 8.12
CA GLU A 869 57.11 -66.37 7.71
C GLU A 869 56.38 -65.47 8.72
N THR A 870 55.32 -64.79 8.29
CA THR A 870 54.53 -63.91 9.17
C THR A 870 53.56 -64.71 10.03
N TYR A 871 53.75 -64.66 11.35
CA TYR A 871 52.87 -65.30 12.33
C TYR A 871 51.71 -64.39 12.74
N ARG A 872 51.98 -63.11 13.02
CA ARG A 872 50.97 -62.12 13.42
C ARG A 872 51.40 -60.69 13.10
N ILE A 873 50.46 -59.81 12.81
CA ILE A 873 50.67 -58.34 12.81
C ILE A 873 49.74 -57.71 13.84
N ALA A 874 50.26 -56.75 14.61
CA ALA A 874 49.51 -55.84 15.45
C ALA A 874 49.85 -54.39 15.07
N THR A 875 48.88 -53.47 15.20
CA THR A 875 49.11 -52.03 15.03
C THR A 875 48.98 -51.36 16.39
N LEU A 876 49.98 -50.57 16.79
CA LEU A 876 50.08 -49.96 18.11
C LEU A 876 50.40 -48.47 17.99
N ASN A 877 49.87 -47.66 18.92
CA ASN A 877 50.26 -46.26 19.06
C ASN A 877 51.74 -46.15 19.45
N TYR A 878 52.41 -45.08 19.03
CA TYR A 878 53.72 -44.68 19.53
C TYR A 878 53.77 -44.68 21.06
N GLY A 879 54.86 -45.18 21.65
CA GLY A 879 55.06 -45.27 23.09
C GLY A 879 54.18 -46.29 23.82
N ALA A 880 53.23 -46.96 23.16
CA ALA A 880 52.39 -47.98 23.80
C ALA A 880 53.26 -49.17 24.27
N ALA A 881 52.98 -49.66 25.49
CA ALA A 881 53.69 -50.81 26.05
C ALA A 881 53.42 -52.09 25.25
N ILE A 882 54.48 -52.79 24.88
CA ILE A 882 54.40 -54.05 24.13
C ILE A 882 54.40 -55.20 25.13
N THR A 883 53.40 -56.08 25.02
CA THR A 883 53.38 -57.38 25.70
C THR A 883 53.92 -58.43 24.73
N ALA A 884 54.71 -59.40 25.23
CA ALA A 884 55.14 -60.52 24.41
C ALA A 884 53.94 -61.35 23.95
N GLU A 885 53.93 -61.74 22.68
CA GLU A 885 52.96 -62.71 22.17
C GLU A 885 53.25 -64.08 22.78
N LYS A 886 52.23 -64.91 22.97
CA LYS A 886 52.43 -66.27 23.50
C LYS A 886 53.32 -67.08 22.57
N ASP A 887 54.32 -67.75 23.13
CA ASP A 887 55.23 -68.62 22.37
C ASP A 887 54.46 -69.69 21.57
N PRO A 888 54.67 -69.79 20.25
CA PRO A 888 54.07 -70.83 19.41
C PRO A 888 54.58 -72.24 19.79
N VAL A 889 53.73 -73.25 19.62
CA VAL A 889 54.04 -74.64 19.99
C VAL A 889 53.97 -75.54 18.75
N LYS A 890 54.98 -76.41 18.57
CA LYS A 890 55.12 -77.33 17.43
C LYS A 890 55.72 -78.64 17.96
N THR A 891 54.98 -79.75 17.87
CA THR A 891 55.37 -81.04 18.44
C THR A 891 56.74 -81.49 17.91
N GLY A 892 57.65 -81.84 18.82
CA GLY A 892 59.02 -82.24 18.47
C GLY A 892 60.00 -81.10 18.19
N TYR A 893 59.61 -79.84 18.43
CA TYR A 893 60.48 -78.66 18.28
C TYR A 893 60.41 -77.75 19.52
N SER A 894 61.51 -77.03 19.77
CA SER A 894 61.61 -75.98 20.79
C SER A 894 61.61 -74.60 20.11
N PHE A 895 60.79 -73.67 20.61
CA PHE A 895 60.75 -72.28 20.13
C PHE A 895 61.86 -71.44 20.79
N SER A 896 62.51 -70.58 20.02
CA SER A 896 63.63 -69.75 20.50
C SER A 896 63.22 -68.47 21.27
N GLY A 897 61.92 -68.18 21.35
CA GLY A 897 61.39 -66.93 21.91
C GLY A 897 61.47 -65.75 20.92
N TRP A 898 60.80 -64.66 21.27
CA TRP A 898 60.72 -63.47 20.41
C TRP A 898 61.94 -62.55 20.53
N ASN A 899 62.85 -62.62 19.56
CA ASN A 899 63.96 -61.68 19.43
C ASN A 899 63.49 -60.33 18.87
N ASN A 900 64.29 -59.28 19.10
CA ASN A 900 64.05 -57.90 18.60
C ASN A 900 62.73 -57.23 19.08
N LEU A 901 62.11 -57.72 20.15
CA LEU A 901 60.90 -57.14 20.73
C LEU A 901 61.24 -55.99 21.73
N PRO A 902 60.94 -54.71 21.44
CA PRO A 902 61.16 -53.61 22.37
C PRO A 902 60.06 -53.54 23.44
N LYS A 903 60.32 -52.83 24.54
CA LYS A 903 59.35 -52.67 25.66
C LYS A 903 58.15 -51.78 25.31
N THR A 904 58.32 -50.87 24.37
CA THR A 904 57.32 -49.88 23.94
C THR A 904 57.46 -49.67 22.44
N MET A 905 56.37 -49.32 21.76
CA MET A 905 56.40 -49.08 20.31
C MET A 905 57.24 -47.84 19.95
N PRO A 906 58.30 -47.96 19.13
CA PRO A 906 59.11 -46.83 18.69
C PRO A 906 58.42 -46.03 17.58
N ALA A 907 59.07 -44.98 17.06
CA ALA A 907 58.57 -44.16 15.95
C ALA A 907 58.74 -44.83 14.56
N GLY A 908 58.49 -46.14 14.47
CA GLY A 908 58.65 -46.93 13.26
C GLY A 908 58.14 -48.37 13.43
N ASP A 909 57.89 -49.06 12.30
CA ASP A 909 57.47 -50.45 12.29
C ASP A 909 58.57 -51.38 12.87
N VAL A 910 58.16 -52.40 13.59
CA VAL A 910 59.03 -53.35 14.32
C VAL A 910 58.79 -54.77 13.80
N VAL A 911 59.86 -55.54 13.62
CA VAL A 911 59.79 -56.98 13.33
C VAL A 911 60.44 -57.75 14.48
N ALA A 912 59.64 -58.53 15.21
CA ALA A 912 60.09 -59.46 16.23
C ALA A 912 60.09 -60.89 15.68
N SER A 913 61.16 -61.64 15.92
CA SER A 913 61.41 -62.90 15.21
C SER A 913 61.75 -64.06 16.15
N GLY A 914 61.08 -65.19 15.97
CA GLY A 914 61.40 -66.46 16.60
C GLY A 914 61.63 -67.58 15.58
N THR A 915 62.12 -68.72 16.05
CA THR A 915 62.45 -69.90 15.22
C THR A 915 62.18 -71.19 15.97
N PHE A 916 61.94 -72.27 15.24
CA PHE A 916 61.84 -73.63 15.79
C PHE A 916 63.12 -74.43 15.58
N THR A 917 63.72 -74.88 16.67
CA THR A 917 64.83 -75.86 16.65
C THR A 917 64.26 -77.25 16.86
N ILE A 918 64.72 -78.25 16.08
CA ILE A 918 64.24 -79.63 16.21
C ILE A 918 64.79 -80.27 17.49
N ASN A 919 63.94 -81.01 18.21
CA ASN A 919 64.34 -81.71 19.43
C ASN A 919 65.04 -83.03 19.08
N ARG A 920 65.89 -83.49 20.00
CA ARG A 920 66.50 -84.83 19.97
C ARG A 920 66.06 -85.63 21.18
N TYR A 921 65.79 -86.91 20.96
CA TYR A 921 65.34 -87.88 21.97
C TYR A 921 66.28 -89.07 22.01
N LYS A 922 66.21 -89.87 23.08
CA LYS A 922 67.11 -91.00 23.32
C LYS A 922 66.56 -92.29 22.69
N LEU A 923 67.33 -92.86 21.77
CA LEU A 923 67.07 -94.17 21.15
C LEU A 923 67.98 -95.21 21.80
N MET A 924 67.41 -96.30 22.31
CA MET A 924 68.17 -97.41 22.89
C MET A 924 67.74 -98.78 22.35
N PHE A 925 68.71 -99.65 22.12
CA PHE A 925 68.51 -101.08 21.83
C PHE A 925 69.24 -101.93 22.87
N VAL A 926 68.54 -102.87 23.50
CA VAL A 926 69.01 -103.64 24.67
C VAL A 926 68.84 -105.15 24.42
N ALA A 927 69.86 -105.97 24.72
CA ALA A 927 69.78 -107.43 24.61
C ALA A 927 70.29 -108.08 25.89
N ASP A 928 69.53 -109.01 26.46
CA ASP A 928 69.83 -109.67 27.76
C ASP A 928 70.19 -108.72 28.92
N GLY A 929 69.72 -107.47 28.86
CA GLY A 929 70.00 -106.42 29.84
C GLY A 929 71.21 -105.52 29.53
N GLU A 930 72.00 -105.82 28.49
CA GLU A 930 73.11 -104.98 28.04
C GLU A 930 72.68 -104.01 26.92
N VAL A 931 73.17 -102.77 26.96
CA VAL A 931 72.88 -101.73 25.96
C VAL A 931 73.75 -101.97 24.72
N ILE A 932 73.11 -102.37 23.63
CA ILE A 932 73.76 -102.69 22.34
C ILE A 932 73.95 -101.43 21.49
N THR A 933 73.05 -100.45 21.60
CA THR A 933 73.17 -99.14 20.97
C THR A 933 72.43 -98.09 21.80
N GLU A 934 73.04 -96.92 21.97
CA GLU A 934 72.44 -95.74 22.59
C GLU A 934 72.80 -94.51 21.75
N GLU A 935 71.79 -93.83 21.21
CA GLU A 935 71.97 -92.63 20.39
C GLU A 935 70.99 -91.53 20.81
N SER A 936 71.36 -90.27 20.55
CA SER A 936 70.44 -89.14 20.61
C SER A 936 70.02 -88.76 19.19
N VAL A 937 68.77 -89.00 18.84
CA VAL A 937 68.24 -88.96 17.46
C VAL A 937 67.24 -87.81 17.32
N GLU A 938 67.23 -87.13 16.17
CA GLU A 938 66.28 -86.04 15.88
C GLU A 938 64.86 -86.56 15.69
N TYR A 939 63.88 -85.79 16.18
CA TYR A 939 62.46 -86.07 15.98
C TYR A 939 62.11 -86.34 14.51
N GLY A 940 61.41 -87.45 14.24
CA GLY A 940 61.02 -87.84 12.89
C GLY A 940 62.16 -88.38 12.00
N ALA A 941 63.40 -88.47 12.48
CA ALA A 941 64.45 -89.20 11.76
C ALA A 941 64.19 -90.72 11.79
N ALA A 942 64.54 -91.43 10.71
CA ALA A 942 64.27 -92.87 10.59
C ALA A 942 65.10 -93.71 11.57
N ILE A 943 64.44 -94.64 12.28
CA ILE A 943 65.11 -95.58 13.18
C ILE A 943 65.63 -96.77 12.37
N THR A 944 66.89 -97.16 12.57
CA THR A 944 67.46 -98.39 12.02
C THR A 944 67.87 -99.29 13.17
N ALA A 945 67.28 -100.49 13.25
CA ALA A 945 67.62 -101.44 14.29
C ALA A 945 69.02 -102.06 14.05
N PRO A 946 69.89 -102.15 15.08
CA PRO A 946 71.21 -102.75 14.95
C PRO A 946 71.10 -104.26 14.74
N LYS A 947 72.19 -104.88 14.24
CA LYS A 947 72.28 -106.33 14.17
C LYS A 947 72.35 -106.90 15.60
N ALA A 948 71.39 -107.75 15.97
CA ALA A 948 71.37 -108.40 17.28
C ALA A 948 72.62 -109.26 17.53
N PRO A 949 73.11 -109.32 18.79
CA PRO A 949 74.21 -110.20 19.15
C PRO A 949 73.80 -111.69 19.00
N ALA A 950 74.79 -112.54 18.72
CA ALA A 950 74.57 -113.98 18.64
C ALA A 950 74.52 -114.58 20.06
N LYS A 951 73.50 -115.39 20.33
CA LYS A 951 73.27 -116.05 21.62
C LYS A 951 73.33 -117.57 21.42
N GLU A 952 74.18 -118.26 22.16
CA GLU A 952 74.40 -119.70 21.97
C GLU A 952 73.13 -120.51 22.27
N GLY A 953 72.86 -121.52 21.45
CA GLY A 953 71.66 -122.36 21.55
C GLY A 953 70.32 -121.63 21.36
N HIS A 954 70.33 -120.37 20.87
CA HIS A 954 69.14 -119.57 20.63
C HIS A 954 69.11 -119.00 19.20
N THR A 955 67.92 -118.59 18.75
CA THR A 955 67.70 -117.85 17.49
C THR A 955 67.06 -116.50 17.82
N PHE A 956 67.64 -115.41 17.31
CA PHE A 956 67.07 -114.07 17.43
C PHE A 956 65.78 -113.95 16.61
N GLN A 957 64.75 -113.33 17.19
CA GLN A 957 63.43 -113.15 16.58
C GLN A 957 63.21 -111.70 16.15
N SER A 958 63.19 -110.76 17.10
CA SER A 958 62.84 -109.36 16.85
C SER A 958 63.45 -108.41 17.91
N TRP A 959 63.36 -107.09 17.68
CA TRP A 959 63.61 -106.07 18.70
C TRP A 959 62.29 -105.53 19.31
N GLY A 960 61.17 -106.24 19.12
CA GLY A 960 59.81 -105.74 19.28
C GLY A 960 59.35 -104.85 18.12
N ASP A 961 58.22 -104.15 18.32
CA ASP A 961 57.64 -103.20 17.37
C ASP A 961 58.47 -101.89 17.31
N VAL A 962 59.55 -101.91 16.51
CA VAL A 962 60.40 -100.73 16.28
C VAL A 962 59.65 -99.71 15.42
N ALA A 963 59.42 -98.49 15.95
CA ALA A 963 58.78 -97.41 15.21
C ALA A 963 59.64 -96.97 14.00
N GLU A 964 58.99 -96.63 12.88
CA GLU A 964 59.69 -96.25 11.63
C GLU A 964 60.56 -94.98 11.79
N THR A 965 60.13 -94.06 12.66
CA THR A 965 60.82 -92.77 12.92
C THR A 965 60.80 -92.43 14.40
N MET A 966 61.74 -91.57 14.82
CA MET A 966 61.90 -91.17 16.21
C MET A 966 60.69 -90.38 16.73
N PRO A 967 59.96 -90.88 17.75
CA PRO A 967 58.81 -90.18 18.32
C PRO A 967 59.25 -88.96 19.15
N ALA A 968 58.29 -88.25 19.73
CA ALA A 968 58.53 -87.07 20.56
C ALA A 968 58.94 -87.41 22.01
N GLU A 969 59.56 -88.57 22.22
CA GLU A 969 59.93 -89.13 23.52
C GLU A 969 61.10 -90.13 23.39
N ASP A 970 61.73 -90.44 24.52
CA ASP A 970 62.83 -91.43 24.58
C ASP A 970 62.26 -92.86 24.47
N VAL A 971 62.85 -93.70 23.61
CA VAL A 971 62.38 -95.07 23.35
C VAL A 971 63.47 -96.12 23.52
N THR A 972 63.09 -97.28 24.04
CA THR A 972 63.96 -98.43 24.27
C THR A 972 63.34 -99.70 23.70
N TYR A 973 64.07 -100.38 22.82
CA TYR A 973 63.68 -101.64 22.17
C TYR A 973 64.52 -102.80 22.71
N THR A 974 63.92 -103.98 22.87
CA THR A 974 64.57 -105.13 23.54
C THR A 974 64.62 -106.35 22.62
N ALA A 975 65.76 -107.03 22.57
CA ALA A 975 65.95 -108.21 21.74
C ALA A 975 65.21 -109.44 22.29
N GLU A 976 64.44 -110.08 21.43
CA GLU A 976 63.73 -111.34 21.69
C GLU A 976 64.47 -112.53 21.06
N TYR A 977 64.57 -113.63 21.81
CA TYR A 977 65.25 -114.86 21.40
C TYR A 977 64.39 -116.09 21.70
N SER A 978 64.34 -117.04 20.77
CA SER A 978 63.77 -118.38 20.99
C SER A 978 64.86 -119.40 21.27
N VAL A 979 64.62 -120.32 22.20
CA VAL A 979 65.49 -121.49 22.44
C VAL A 979 65.47 -122.42 21.23
N ASN A 980 66.62 -122.94 20.80
CA ASN A 980 66.72 -123.89 19.69
C ASN A 980 66.39 -125.32 20.15
N LYS A 981 66.13 -126.23 19.21
CA LYS A 981 65.98 -127.68 19.46
C LYS A 981 67.04 -128.49 18.74
N TYR A 982 67.47 -129.57 19.37
CA TYR A 982 68.49 -130.50 18.89
C TYR A 982 67.99 -131.93 19.10
N ARG A 983 68.55 -132.90 18.35
CA ARG A 983 68.07 -134.28 18.35
C ARG A 983 68.89 -135.18 19.26
N LEU A 984 68.25 -135.83 20.22
CA LEU A 984 68.83 -136.91 21.03
C LEU A 984 68.41 -138.25 20.42
N VAL A 985 69.37 -139.12 20.10
CA VAL A 985 69.13 -140.40 19.42
C VAL A 985 69.77 -141.55 20.20
N TYR A 986 68.99 -142.60 20.46
CA TYR A 986 69.41 -143.83 21.14
C TYR A 986 69.60 -144.96 20.11
N LEU A 987 70.72 -145.69 20.19
CA LEU A 987 71.19 -146.66 19.19
C LEU A 987 71.52 -148.04 19.79
N ILE A 988 70.95 -149.11 19.24
CA ILE A 988 71.31 -150.51 19.54
C ILE A 988 71.95 -151.13 18.31
N ASP A 989 73.16 -151.70 18.45
CA ASP A 989 73.97 -152.28 17.37
C ASP A 989 74.04 -151.41 16.09
N GLY A 990 74.10 -150.09 16.29
CA GLY A 990 74.18 -149.08 15.22
C GLY A 990 72.86 -148.70 14.54
N ASN A 991 71.73 -149.28 14.96
CA ASN A 991 70.40 -148.96 14.47
C ASN A 991 69.64 -148.06 15.46
N VAL A 992 68.80 -147.15 14.96
CA VAL A 992 68.01 -146.25 15.82
C VAL A 992 66.94 -147.02 16.57
N TYR A 993 67.08 -147.04 17.90
CA TYR A 993 66.07 -147.51 18.84
C TYR A 993 65.01 -146.43 19.09
N LYS A 994 65.44 -145.18 19.30
CA LYS A 994 64.56 -144.06 19.63
C LYS A 994 65.21 -142.72 19.26
N SER A 995 64.39 -141.68 19.06
CA SER A 995 64.87 -140.31 18.87
C SER A 995 63.89 -139.27 19.38
N TYR A 996 64.41 -138.18 19.93
CA TYR A 996 63.68 -137.05 20.49
C TYR A 996 64.19 -135.72 19.93
N GLU A 997 63.35 -134.70 19.84
CA GLU A 997 63.76 -133.30 19.72
C GLU A 997 63.66 -132.63 21.10
N VAL A 998 64.80 -132.15 21.59
CA VAL A 998 64.96 -131.61 22.95
C VAL A 998 65.44 -130.16 22.84
N GLU A 999 64.91 -129.27 23.68
CA GLU A 999 65.33 -127.87 23.71
C GLU A 999 66.76 -127.72 24.26
N TYR A 1000 67.50 -126.72 23.77
CA TYR A 1000 68.85 -126.42 24.26
C TYR A 1000 68.86 -126.22 25.78
N ASP A 1001 69.85 -126.83 26.44
CA ASP A 1001 69.99 -126.87 27.90
C ASP A 1001 68.81 -127.49 28.67
N ALA A 1002 67.82 -128.10 27.99
CA ALA A 1002 66.81 -128.90 28.68
C ALA A 1002 67.45 -130.18 29.26
N GLU A 1003 67.00 -130.56 30.45
CA GLU A 1003 67.47 -131.73 31.20
C GLU A 1003 67.00 -133.02 30.54
N ILE A 1004 67.88 -134.03 30.46
CA ILE A 1004 67.62 -135.30 29.78
C ILE A 1004 67.39 -136.37 30.84
N GLU A 1005 66.15 -136.86 30.94
CA GLU A 1005 65.87 -138.12 31.63
C GLU A 1005 66.44 -139.29 30.80
N PRO A 1006 67.30 -140.16 31.36
CA PRO A 1006 67.88 -141.28 30.63
C PRO A 1006 66.81 -142.33 30.32
N GLU A 1007 66.82 -142.85 29.08
CA GLU A 1007 65.97 -143.96 28.65
C GLU A 1007 66.28 -145.22 29.50
N GLY A 1008 65.26 -146.04 29.79
CA GLY A 1008 65.44 -147.27 30.56
C GLY A 1008 66.22 -148.34 29.81
N ASP A 1009 66.81 -149.28 30.55
CA ASP A 1009 67.49 -150.47 29.99
C ASP A 1009 66.57 -151.24 29.02
N ALA A 1010 67.13 -151.75 27.94
CA ALA A 1010 66.41 -152.44 26.87
C ALA A 1010 66.64 -153.96 26.89
N GLU A 1011 65.68 -154.73 26.40
CA GLU A 1011 65.70 -156.20 26.31
C GLU A 1011 65.26 -156.63 24.91
N ASP A 1012 65.92 -157.65 24.36
CA ASP A 1012 65.52 -158.41 23.18
C ASP A 1012 65.68 -159.91 23.49
N ASP A 1013 65.11 -160.81 22.66
CA ASP A 1013 64.91 -162.24 22.97
C ASP A 1013 66.17 -163.00 23.48
N ASP A 1014 67.38 -162.56 23.14
CA ASP A 1014 68.67 -163.14 23.57
C ASP A 1014 69.44 -162.31 24.63
N TYR A 1015 69.21 -160.99 24.79
CA TYR A 1015 70.11 -160.08 25.52
C TYR A 1015 69.44 -158.90 26.26
N PHE A 1016 70.03 -158.53 27.40
CA PHE A 1016 69.79 -157.24 28.07
C PHE A 1016 70.84 -156.19 27.66
N TYR A 1017 70.43 -154.93 27.56
CA TYR A 1017 71.23 -153.78 27.13
C TYR A 1017 71.08 -152.58 28.07
N ALA A 1018 72.18 -151.85 28.32
CA ALA A 1018 72.20 -150.57 29.03
C ALA A 1018 72.87 -149.47 28.18
N TRP A 1019 72.61 -148.20 28.48
CA TRP A 1019 73.05 -147.05 27.67
C TRP A 1019 74.38 -146.43 28.14
N GLU A 1020 75.24 -146.04 27.20
CA GLU A 1020 76.55 -145.41 27.41
C GLU A 1020 76.55 -143.94 27.00
N GLU A 1021 77.14 -143.08 27.84
CA GLU A 1021 77.37 -141.63 27.60
C GLU A 1021 76.12 -140.78 27.28
N VAL A 1022 74.99 -141.01 27.98
CA VAL A 1022 73.86 -140.05 28.02
C VAL A 1022 74.30 -138.75 28.74
N PRO A 1023 74.22 -137.56 28.11
CA PRO A 1023 74.51 -136.30 28.78
C PRO A 1023 73.34 -135.81 29.64
N GLU A 1024 73.63 -135.13 30.75
CA GLU A 1024 72.61 -134.64 31.72
C GLU A 1024 71.67 -133.57 31.14
N ARG A 1025 72.14 -132.76 30.18
CA ARG A 1025 71.41 -131.66 29.54
C ARG A 1025 71.74 -131.59 28.06
N MET A 1026 70.80 -131.14 27.23
CA MET A 1026 70.96 -131.14 25.78
C MET A 1026 71.94 -130.06 25.29
N PRO A 1027 73.08 -130.42 24.67
CA PRO A 1027 74.05 -129.44 24.17
C PRO A 1027 73.56 -128.76 22.88
N ALA A 1028 74.31 -127.79 22.37
CA ALA A 1028 73.98 -127.04 21.15
C ALA A 1028 74.18 -127.82 19.82
N HIS A 1029 74.01 -129.15 19.84
CA HIS A 1029 74.14 -130.05 18.69
C HIS A 1029 73.42 -131.38 18.93
N ASP A 1030 73.16 -132.15 17.87
CA ASP A 1030 72.55 -133.48 17.95
C ASP A 1030 73.46 -134.50 18.66
N VAL A 1031 72.89 -135.35 19.51
CA VAL A 1031 73.58 -136.33 20.37
C VAL A 1031 73.19 -137.77 19.99
N MET A 1032 74.15 -138.69 20.01
CA MET A 1032 73.97 -140.12 19.71
C MET A 1032 74.47 -141.00 20.85
N VAL A 1033 73.54 -141.60 21.59
CA VAL A 1033 73.75 -142.53 22.71
C VAL A 1033 73.76 -143.96 22.18
N HIS A 1034 74.67 -144.81 22.67
CA HIS A 1034 74.82 -146.20 22.23
C HIS A 1034 74.54 -147.20 23.37
N ALA A 1035 74.14 -148.42 23.03
CA ALA A 1035 73.88 -149.49 24.00
C ALA A 1035 74.98 -150.55 24.08
N TYR A 1036 75.14 -151.16 25.26
CA TYR A 1036 76.04 -152.30 25.50
C TYR A 1036 75.35 -153.44 26.27
N ILE A 1037 75.76 -154.68 26.00
CA ILE A 1037 75.12 -155.89 26.55
C ILE A 1037 75.50 -156.12 28.02
N THR A 1038 74.50 -156.41 28.86
CA THR A 1038 74.64 -156.58 30.33
C THR A 1038 74.29 -157.98 30.85
N GLY A 1039 73.52 -158.80 30.11
CA GLY A 1039 73.08 -160.13 30.59
C GLY A 1039 72.45 -161.03 29.53
N ILE A 1040 72.16 -162.28 29.92
CA ILE A 1040 71.50 -163.33 29.11
C ILE A 1040 70.40 -163.99 29.94
N ALA A 1041 69.21 -164.19 29.37
CA ALA A 1041 68.05 -164.80 30.04
C ALA A 1041 68.15 -166.33 30.20
N ALA A 1042 67.31 -166.94 31.06
CA ALA A 1042 67.52 -168.31 31.55
C ALA A 1042 66.32 -169.26 31.36
N GLY A 1043 66.37 -170.15 30.36
CA GLY A 1043 65.48 -171.33 30.29
C GLY A 1043 65.46 -172.12 28.98
N GLY A 1044 66.37 -173.09 28.78
CA GLY A 1044 66.34 -173.96 27.59
C GLY A 1044 67.40 -175.07 27.55
N GLN A 1045 66.99 -176.30 27.86
CA GLN A 1045 67.67 -177.60 27.76
C GLN A 1045 69.13 -177.70 27.20
N GLY A 1046 70.05 -178.12 28.08
CA GLY A 1046 70.80 -179.38 27.87
C GLY A 1046 72.07 -179.37 27.01
N TRP A 1047 73.23 -179.32 27.67
CA TRP A 1047 74.42 -180.04 27.18
C TRP A 1047 74.26 -181.54 27.47
N GLY A 1048 74.64 -182.39 26.52
CA GLY A 1048 74.82 -183.84 26.71
C GLY A 1048 76.23 -184.24 26.26
N ASP A 1049 76.83 -185.21 26.94
CA ASP A 1049 78.23 -185.61 26.71
C ASP A 1049 78.48 -186.11 25.29
N GLY A 1050 79.66 -185.77 24.76
CA GLY A 1050 80.11 -186.11 23.41
C GLY A 1050 81.62 -185.98 23.26
N ASP A 1051 82.31 -187.05 23.62
CA ASP A 1051 83.71 -187.40 23.33
C ASP A 1051 84.85 -186.45 23.78
N ASP A 1052 85.65 -187.01 24.68
CA ASP A 1052 86.94 -186.54 25.18
C ASP A 1052 88.01 -186.46 24.07
N GLU A 1053 88.10 -185.33 23.37
CA GLU A 1053 89.32 -184.86 22.69
C GLU A 1053 90.14 -183.98 23.65
N SER A 1054 90.63 -184.59 24.74
CA SER A 1054 91.58 -183.95 25.65
C SER A 1054 92.78 -183.36 24.91
N LEU A 1055 93.18 -182.16 25.35
CA LEU A 1055 94.34 -181.44 24.83
C LEU A 1055 95.64 -181.99 25.43
N ASP A 1056 95.99 -183.21 25.02
CA ASP A 1056 97.26 -183.85 25.38
C ASP A 1056 98.47 -182.98 25.01
N GLU A 1057 99.55 -183.06 25.77
CA GLU A 1057 100.66 -182.08 25.75
C GLU A 1057 101.30 -181.93 24.36
N ALA A 1058 101.31 -183.02 23.59
CA ALA A 1058 101.79 -183.05 22.20
C ALA A 1058 101.03 -182.11 21.25
N LYS A 1059 99.77 -181.75 21.54
CA LYS A 1059 98.98 -180.77 20.76
C LYS A 1059 99.27 -179.30 21.15
N LEU A 1060 99.98 -179.05 22.25
CA LEU A 1060 100.19 -177.71 22.82
C LEU A 1060 101.61 -177.13 22.64
N ALA A 1061 102.63 -177.97 22.42
CA ALA A 1061 104.05 -177.56 22.41
C ALA A 1061 104.39 -176.37 21.48
N ASP A 1062 103.79 -176.28 20.29
CA ASP A 1062 104.02 -175.21 19.30
C ASP A 1062 102.96 -174.08 19.33
N ALA A 1063 102.02 -174.11 20.28
CA ALA A 1063 100.95 -173.12 20.36
C ALA A 1063 101.43 -171.77 20.93
N LYS A 1064 101.03 -170.66 20.31
CA LYS A 1064 101.30 -169.30 20.81
C LYS A 1064 100.09 -168.78 21.57
N ILE A 1065 100.23 -168.61 22.88
CA ILE A 1065 99.19 -168.13 23.80
C ILE A 1065 99.34 -166.61 24.00
N TYR A 1066 98.22 -165.90 23.99
CA TYR A 1066 98.13 -164.45 24.20
C TYR A 1066 96.95 -164.12 25.15
N THR A 1067 97.00 -162.97 25.81
CA THR A 1067 95.82 -162.34 26.43
C THR A 1067 94.84 -161.82 25.37
N VAL A 1068 93.64 -161.38 25.75
CA VAL A 1068 92.67 -160.72 24.85
C VAL A 1068 93.28 -159.49 24.18
N ASP A 1069 93.96 -158.67 24.98
CA ASP A 1069 94.78 -157.49 24.62
C ASP A 1069 96.09 -157.84 23.88
N GLY A 1070 96.23 -159.06 23.35
CA GLY A 1070 97.27 -159.45 22.39
C GLY A 1070 98.67 -159.65 22.98
N LYS A 1071 98.83 -159.62 24.31
CA LYS A 1071 100.13 -159.78 24.97
C LYS A 1071 100.49 -161.27 25.09
N ARG A 1072 101.63 -161.68 24.52
CA ARG A 1072 102.05 -163.10 24.52
C ARG A 1072 102.41 -163.58 25.93
N VAL A 1073 101.94 -164.76 26.30
CA VAL A 1073 102.26 -165.44 27.57
C VAL A 1073 102.81 -166.85 27.31
N SER A 1074 103.52 -167.42 28.30
CA SER A 1074 104.12 -168.75 28.22
C SER A 1074 103.19 -169.89 28.65
N SER A 1075 102.07 -169.58 29.31
CA SER A 1075 101.08 -170.54 29.81
C SER A 1075 99.70 -169.89 29.89
N LEU A 1076 98.66 -170.72 29.87
CA LEU A 1076 97.26 -170.29 30.03
C LEU A 1076 97.05 -169.56 31.37
N GLN A 1077 96.42 -168.38 31.33
CA GLN A 1077 96.07 -167.58 32.50
C GLN A 1077 94.58 -167.72 32.84
N LYS A 1078 94.17 -167.46 34.09
CA LYS A 1078 92.74 -167.38 34.46
C LYS A 1078 92.04 -166.28 33.65
N GLY A 1079 90.89 -166.56 33.06
CA GLY A 1079 90.20 -165.68 32.11
C GLY A 1079 90.29 -166.13 30.65
N VAL A 1080 89.98 -165.23 29.71
CA VAL A 1080 90.00 -165.52 28.27
C VAL A 1080 91.41 -165.42 27.72
N ASN A 1081 91.89 -166.49 27.09
CA ASN A 1081 93.16 -166.57 26.37
C ASN A 1081 92.89 -166.73 24.88
N ILE A 1082 93.78 -166.19 24.05
CA ILE A 1082 93.80 -166.39 22.60
C ILE A 1082 94.94 -167.36 22.30
N VAL A 1083 94.60 -168.59 21.90
CA VAL A 1083 95.57 -169.63 21.55
C VAL A 1083 95.63 -169.80 20.03
N LYS A 1084 96.80 -169.52 19.45
CA LYS A 1084 97.06 -169.63 18.01
C LYS A 1084 97.98 -170.83 17.73
N PHE A 1085 97.44 -171.81 17.03
CA PHE A 1085 98.13 -173.06 16.70
C PHE A 1085 98.99 -172.89 15.44
N ALA A 1086 99.96 -173.80 15.23
CA ALA A 1086 100.86 -173.77 14.08
C ALA A 1086 100.15 -173.82 12.71
N ASN A 1087 98.95 -174.41 12.65
CA ASN A 1087 98.08 -174.43 11.46
C ASN A 1087 97.34 -173.10 11.18
N GLY A 1088 97.69 -172.01 11.87
CA GLY A 1088 97.11 -170.68 11.71
C GLY A 1088 95.75 -170.48 12.39
N LYS A 1089 95.02 -171.55 12.73
CA LYS A 1089 93.74 -171.45 13.44
C LYS A 1089 93.96 -170.87 14.83
N THR A 1090 93.02 -170.02 15.24
CA THR A 1090 93.05 -169.31 16.53
C THR A 1090 91.77 -169.65 17.28
N LYS A 1091 91.86 -170.12 18.53
CA LYS A 1091 90.71 -170.33 19.43
C LYS A 1091 90.80 -169.35 20.60
N LYS A 1092 89.64 -168.82 21.03
CA LYS A 1092 89.50 -168.30 22.39
C LYS A 1092 89.33 -169.49 23.34
N ILE A 1093 90.06 -169.50 24.45
CA ILE A 1093 89.98 -170.53 25.50
C ILE A 1093 89.76 -169.82 26.83
N MET A 1094 88.65 -170.12 27.50
CA MET A 1094 88.35 -169.61 28.84
C MET A 1094 88.91 -170.56 29.90
N VAL A 1095 89.69 -170.04 30.83
CA VAL A 1095 90.23 -170.77 31.98
C VAL A 1095 89.51 -170.27 33.23
N ARG A 1096 88.91 -171.18 34.00
CA ARG A 1096 88.15 -170.86 35.20
C ARG A 1096 89.02 -170.72 36.44
#